data_AF-A0A2J7R962-F1
#
_entry.id   AF-A0A2J7R962-F1
#
_cell.length_a   1.000
_cell.length_b   1.000
_cell.length_c   1.000
_cell.angle_alpha   90.00
_cell.angle_beta   90.00
_cell.angle_gamma   90.00
#
_symmetry.space_group_name_H-M   'P 1'
#
loop_
_entity.id
_entity.type
_entity.pdbx_description
1 polymer ?
#
loop_
_entity_poly.entity_id
_entity_poly.type
_entity_poly.pdbx_seq_one_letter_code
_entity_poly.pdbx_strand_id
1 'polypeptide(L)'
;MNETSWVLNFKRGILSAFQNTMKRFDVDHQNIDADINGLCETKYALMGARETSLVITKKKDISTCTYRYKHHSILQTTPYLFRQNFQPAPIMRSNSSCEISVDHNVYNKIVCQEVHLFQPFSSNDSGAHTVVKQVLTLLTESNSTSEVPDPVNRRSTLLFDHNQTPKPVSGELKASRDLIKAMCKLNVDDIQPEFPEVFTKFIHTARLLSYPALSQVYSRVTSICSTGKRHLLDALPMLGSNAAIAVMKDVILRNGVSQDVAHEWLLTLSFIPRPDLQTISIITPLLKWNKADAQFFLSVSAIVHSYCKWNSECETQTEVANIISFLENQVQSGCQLKESNQAVIEKTLVAIKALGNIGAGKSIINPTLQLCIEDRQLPIEVRIAAVEAHRRLPCEDTREYFLNLFRNQSVDSELRIAAYLEVMKCPTYTIVKTIKHSLFEEEVNQVGSFVWSHLHNLLKSSSPSKVEIQALLQDKDLVSKFSSDVRKYSHNYEGSMFFENYNFGGSYESNVIFSPKSYLPRSATFNVTVDLFGESVNIFEVAGRIEGFEHYVESIFGAKGPFSSTKVKDGLEKLRFLRSIPDDLKSKVDAFPNVVDTNFDNPKASVAMKIFGNELRYYKFSGDEEIMAALNSINPIKNIKQLLSGKEINYNKAALFLDTSYTVPTATGLPISLSAVGTAAVNLQMSGSLKAADFLKTHELDVEGKIRPSVAIDIVGTMGVDAYYASTGIKLRTNMYSSSAVEGQLKVRGTKLVSLNFNLPKDKIEIINA
;
A
#
# COMPACT_ATOMS: atom_id res chain seq x y z
N MET A 1 14.19 27.85 -26.92
CA MET A 1 14.84 26.73 -26.20
C MET A 1 13.95 26.34 -25.02
N ASN A 2 13.67 25.05 -24.80
CA ASN A 2 12.93 24.62 -23.61
C ASN A 2 13.89 24.55 -22.42
N GLU A 3 13.80 25.51 -21.50
CA GLU A 3 14.58 25.49 -20.27
C GLU A 3 14.13 24.35 -19.34
N THR A 4 15.06 23.76 -18.62
CA THR A 4 14.80 22.69 -17.65
C THR A 4 14.08 23.21 -16.40
N SER A 5 13.29 22.38 -15.74
CA SER A 5 12.45 22.77 -14.60
C SER A 5 13.23 23.41 -13.44
N TRP A 6 14.45 22.96 -13.12
CA TRP A 6 15.25 23.56 -12.04
C TRP A 6 15.61 25.04 -12.32
N VAL A 7 15.95 25.38 -13.58
CA VAL A 7 16.24 26.77 -13.99
C VAL A 7 15.00 27.63 -13.86
N LEU A 8 13.85 27.10 -14.33
CA LEU A 8 12.58 27.80 -14.23
C LEU A 8 12.18 28.03 -12.77
N ASN A 9 12.36 27.05 -11.88
CA ASN A 9 12.07 27.21 -10.46
C ASN A 9 12.93 28.29 -9.80
N PHE A 10 14.23 28.33 -10.09
CA PHE A 10 15.11 29.40 -9.61
C PHE A 10 14.62 30.78 -10.07
N LYS A 11 14.27 30.93 -11.36
CA LYS A 11 13.68 32.18 -11.89
C LYS A 11 12.36 32.52 -11.22
N ARG A 12 11.48 31.54 -11.00
CA ARG A 12 10.21 31.74 -10.28
C ARG A 12 10.45 32.22 -8.85
N GLY A 13 11.49 31.74 -8.17
CA GLY A 13 11.89 32.25 -6.84
C GLY A 13 12.27 33.73 -6.87
N ILE A 14 13.04 34.17 -7.87
CA ILE A 14 13.34 35.59 -8.08
C ILE A 14 12.05 36.39 -8.33
N LEU A 15 11.21 35.94 -9.26
CA LEU A 15 9.94 36.64 -9.60
C LEU A 15 8.96 36.68 -8.42
N SER A 16 8.97 35.67 -7.55
CA SER A 16 8.12 35.60 -6.37
C SER A 16 8.46 36.66 -5.32
N ALA A 17 9.71 37.12 -5.28
CA ALA A 17 10.10 38.23 -4.41
C ALA A 17 9.47 39.57 -4.85
N PHE A 18 9.18 39.74 -6.14
CA PHE A 18 8.48 40.91 -6.68
C PHE A 18 6.96 40.84 -6.53
N GLN A 19 6.41 39.66 -6.25
CA GLN A 19 4.97 39.46 -6.14
C GLN A 19 4.41 40.22 -4.93
N ASN A 20 3.44 41.11 -5.20
CA ASN A 20 2.77 41.95 -4.21
C ASN A 20 1.32 42.19 -4.68
N THR A 21 0.34 41.93 -3.80
CA THR A 21 -1.10 42.14 -4.09
C THR A 21 -1.66 43.43 -3.48
N MET A 22 -0.86 44.20 -2.74
CA MET A 22 -1.26 45.49 -2.22
C MET A 22 -1.60 46.45 -3.37
N LYS A 23 -2.83 46.96 -3.39
CA LYS A 23 -3.24 48.02 -4.31
C LYS A 23 -2.76 49.40 -3.87
N ARG A 24 -2.49 49.57 -2.58
CA ARG A 24 -2.02 50.79 -1.93
C ARG A 24 -1.05 50.41 -0.81
N PHE A 25 0.02 51.18 -0.62
CA PHE A 25 1.05 50.89 0.39
C PHE A 25 0.84 51.62 1.73
N ASP A 26 -0.24 52.39 1.87
CA ASP A 26 -0.55 53.15 3.08
C ASP A 26 -1.54 52.45 4.03
N VAL A 27 -2.01 51.25 3.68
CA VAL A 27 -2.95 50.46 4.48
C VAL A 27 -2.49 49.01 4.51
N ASP A 28 -2.62 48.36 5.67
CA ASP A 28 -2.41 46.93 5.82
C ASP A 28 -3.31 46.13 4.89
N HIS A 29 -2.81 45.02 4.38
CA HIS A 29 -3.51 44.21 3.39
C HIS A 29 -3.33 42.72 3.69
N GLN A 30 -4.39 41.95 3.49
CA GLN A 30 -4.37 40.50 3.65
C GLN A 30 -5.09 39.87 2.46
N ASN A 31 -4.43 38.93 1.80
CA ASN A 31 -4.97 38.23 0.64
C ASN A 31 -4.29 36.87 0.46
N ILE A 32 -4.82 36.05 -0.46
CA ILE A 32 -4.16 34.83 -0.92
C ILE A 32 -3.27 35.18 -2.10
N ASP A 33 -1.97 34.94 -1.93
CA ASP A 33 -0.95 35.22 -2.93
C ASP A 33 -0.50 33.94 -3.63
N ALA A 34 -0.31 34.02 -4.94
CA ALA A 34 0.20 32.93 -5.78
C ALA A 34 1.67 33.16 -6.13
N ASP A 35 2.56 32.29 -5.64
CA ASP A 35 3.99 32.38 -5.93
C ASP A 35 4.71 31.02 -5.86
N ILE A 36 6.05 31.01 -5.80
CA ILE A 36 6.85 29.78 -5.75
C ILE A 36 6.48 28.85 -4.60
N ASN A 37 5.93 29.40 -3.52
CA ASN A 37 5.56 28.64 -2.34
C ASN A 37 4.14 28.04 -2.43
N GLY A 38 3.37 28.33 -3.48
CA GLY A 38 1.99 27.86 -3.64
C GLY A 38 0.98 29.00 -3.62
N LEU A 39 -0.26 28.69 -3.23
CA LEU A 39 -1.29 29.69 -2.91
C LEU A 39 -1.39 29.81 -1.39
N CYS A 40 -0.99 30.95 -0.84
CA CYS A 40 -0.81 31.10 0.61
C CYS A 40 -1.46 32.38 1.13
N GLU A 41 -2.03 32.33 2.32
CA GLU A 41 -2.46 33.53 3.02
C GLU A 41 -1.25 34.41 3.37
N THR A 42 -1.30 35.66 2.93
CA THR A 42 -0.21 36.61 3.06
C THR A 42 -0.72 37.91 3.66
N LYS A 43 -0.01 38.41 4.68
CA LYS A 43 -0.28 39.66 5.39
C LYS A 43 0.82 40.66 5.09
N TYR A 44 0.41 41.84 4.67
CA TYR A 44 1.25 43.00 4.41
C TYR A 44 0.96 44.07 5.46
N ALA A 45 2.01 44.63 6.04
CA ALA A 45 1.90 45.72 7.01
C ALA A 45 2.88 46.84 6.68
N LEU A 46 2.42 48.10 6.74
CA LEU A 46 3.30 49.26 6.61
C LEU A 46 4.06 49.48 7.93
N MET A 47 5.38 49.43 7.90
CA MET A 47 6.22 49.69 9.08
C MET A 47 6.54 51.19 9.26
N GLY A 48 6.50 51.96 8.17
CA GLY A 48 6.75 53.39 8.16
C GLY A 48 7.68 53.81 7.02
N ALA A 49 8.12 55.06 7.05
CA ALA A 49 9.10 55.58 6.10
C ALA A 49 10.52 55.53 6.70
N ARG A 50 11.50 55.16 5.87
CA ARG A 50 12.94 55.34 6.14
C ARG A 50 13.50 56.21 5.03
N GLU A 51 13.93 57.42 5.37
CA GLU A 51 14.37 58.43 4.40
C GLU A 51 13.27 58.70 3.34
N THR A 52 13.52 58.43 2.06
CA THR A 52 12.56 58.57 0.95
C THR A 52 11.73 57.32 0.71
N SER A 53 12.05 56.20 1.37
CA SER A 53 11.46 54.90 1.08
C SER A 53 10.37 54.49 2.07
N LEU A 54 9.32 53.85 1.57
CA LEU A 54 8.31 53.18 2.39
C LEU A 54 8.76 51.74 2.68
N VAL A 55 8.73 51.35 3.96
CA VAL A 55 9.11 50.01 4.40
C VAL A 55 7.86 49.20 4.72
N ILE A 56 7.68 48.10 4.01
CA ILE A 56 6.55 47.18 4.10
C ILE A 56 7.07 45.83 4.58
N THR A 57 6.35 45.19 5.48
CA THR A 57 6.61 43.81 5.87
C THR A 57 5.58 42.89 5.23
N LYS A 58 6.06 41.86 4.53
CA LYS A 58 5.26 40.77 3.98
C LYS A 58 5.50 39.51 4.82
N LYS A 59 4.49 39.06 5.55
CA LYS A 59 4.52 37.79 6.29
C LYS A 59 3.58 36.80 5.62
N LYS A 60 4.06 35.60 5.40
CA LYS A 60 3.27 34.53 4.79
C LYS A 60 3.02 33.43 5.80
N ASP A 61 1.77 33.04 5.93
CA ASP A 61 1.40 31.87 6.72
C ASP A 61 1.59 30.62 5.87
N ILE A 62 2.72 29.93 6.07
CA ILE A 62 3.05 28.73 5.29
C ILE A 62 2.11 27.56 5.60
N SER A 63 1.45 27.58 6.77
CA SER A 63 0.50 26.53 7.15
C SER A 63 -0.78 26.55 6.32
N THR A 64 -1.11 27.67 5.66
CA THR A 64 -2.29 27.79 4.79
C THR A 64 -1.99 27.51 3.32
N CYS A 65 -0.72 27.26 2.96
CA CYS A 65 -0.30 27.12 1.57
C CYS A 65 -0.85 25.85 0.91
N THR A 66 -1.55 26.01 -0.22
CA THR A 66 -1.92 24.89 -1.11
C THR A 66 -0.95 24.75 -2.28
N TYR A 67 -0.83 23.54 -2.85
CA TYR A 67 0.09 23.19 -3.94
C TYR A 67 1.59 23.40 -3.65
N ARG A 68 1.97 23.53 -2.37
CA ARG A 68 3.35 23.76 -1.93
C ARG A 68 4.21 22.51 -1.93
N TYR A 69 3.65 21.40 -1.45
CA TYR A 69 4.41 20.22 -1.09
C TYR A 69 4.20 19.12 -2.12
N LYS A 70 5.25 18.33 -2.38
CA LYS A 70 5.10 17.06 -3.09
C LYS A 70 5.71 15.92 -2.28
N HIS A 71 4.84 15.00 -1.88
CA HIS A 71 5.23 13.71 -1.33
C HIS A 71 5.35 12.70 -2.47
N HIS A 72 6.48 11.99 -2.51
CA HIS A 72 6.72 10.87 -3.39
C HIS A 72 6.98 9.66 -2.51
N SER A 73 5.99 8.80 -2.39
CA SER A 73 6.06 7.56 -1.62
C SER A 73 5.24 6.49 -2.33
N ILE A 74 5.64 5.24 -2.12
CA ILE A 74 4.86 4.06 -2.53
C ILE A 74 3.52 3.95 -1.79
N LEU A 75 3.38 4.62 -0.63
CA LEU A 75 2.17 4.60 0.17
C LEU A 75 1.08 5.42 -0.54
N GLN A 76 -0.02 4.76 -0.91
CA GLN A 76 -1.22 5.45 -1.37
C GLN A 76 -2.00 5.89 -0.13
N THR A 77 -1.98 7.19 0.13
CA THR A 77 -2.66 7.79 1.27
C THR A 77 -3.92 8.53 0.83
N THR A 78 -4.83 8.71 1.79
CA THR A 78 -6.00 9.58 1.67
C THR A 78 -5.96 10.61 2.80
N PRO A 79 -6.00 11.92 2.51
CA PRO A 79 -5.98 12.93 3.56
C PRO A 79 -7.27 12.87 4.37
N TYR A 80 -7.17 13.10 5.69
CA TYR A 80 -8.33 13.31 6.57
C TYR A 80 -8.27 14.68 7.23
N LEU A 81 -9.44 15.27 7.44
CA LEU A 81 -9.61 16.55 8.13
C LEU A 81 -10.25 16.29 9.48
N PHE A 82 -9.47 16.36 10.56
CA PHE A 82 -9.97 16.13 11.91
C PHE A 82 -10.60 17.40 12.52
N ARG A 83 -10.13 18.61 12.15
CA ARG A 83 -10.73 19.91 12.54
C ARG A 83 -10.40 21.01 11.52
N GLN A 84 -11.31 21.95 11.28
CA GLN A 84 -11.11 23.09 10.35
C GLN A 84 -9.91 23.99 10.71
N ASN A 85 -9.54 24.06 12.00
CA ASN A 85 -8.40 24.86 12.49
C ASN A 85 -7.11 24.05 12.69
N PHE A 86 -7.12 22.75 12.38
CA PHE A 86 -6.00 21.85 12.57
C PHE A 86 -5.71 21.17 11.24
N GLN A 87 -4.99 21.88 10.36
CA GLN A 87 -4.33 21.20 9.25
C GLN A 87 -3.30 20.23 9.83
N PRO A 88 -3.07 19.06 9.21
CA PRO A 88 -2.02 18.16 9.63
C PRO A 88 -0.74 18.97 9.76
N ALA A 89 -0.15 19.01 10.94
CA ALA A 89 1.08 19.76 11.13
C ALA A 89 2.07 19.24 10.07
N PRO A 90 2.51 20.07 9.10
CA PRO A 90 3.46 19.61 8.12
C PRO A 90 4.67 19.09 8.89
N ILE A 91 5.24 17.97 8.45
CA ILE A 91 6.44 17.36 9.07
C ILE A 91 7.58 18.40 9.22
N MET A 92 7.47 19.49 8.45
CA MET A 92 8.29 20.69 8.51
C MET A 92 7.46 21.94 8.86
N ARG A 93 7.72 22.55 10.02
CA ARG A 93 7.20 23.89 10.36
C ARG A 93 7.99 24.96 9.61
N SER A 94 7.31 25.85 8.91
CA SER A 94 7.96 26.84 8.07
C SER A 94 7.42 28.25 8.36
N ASN A 95 8.31 29.25 8.35
CA ASN A 95 7.94 30.65 8.51
C ASN A 95 8.67 31.49 7.44
N SER A 96 7.96 32.43 6.82
CA SER A 96 8.48 33.31 5.77
C SER A 96 8.14 34.76 6.05
N SER A 97 9.16 35.61 6.13
CA SER A 97 9.02 37.05 6.34
C SER A 97 9.93 37.83 5.41
N CYS A 98 9.41 38.86 4.76
CA CYS A 98 10.17 39.77 3.92
C CYS A 98 10.00 41.22 4.38
N GLU A 99 11.11 41.97 4.37
CA GLU A 99 11.12 43.43 4.45
C GLU A 99 11.31 43.96 3.03
N ILE A 100 10.34 44.74 2.55
CA ILE A 100 10.30 45.33 1.22
C ILE A 100 10.39 46.83 1.40
N SER A 101 11.36 47.46 0.75
CA SER A 101 11.52 48.89 0.74
C SER A 101 11.21 49.40 -0.68
N VAL A 102 10.34 50.41 -0.74
CA VAL A 102 9.78 50.96 -1.98
C VAL A 102 10.07 52.45 -2.03
N ASP A 103 10.68 52.90 -3.13
CA ASP A 103 10.94 54.31 -3.39
C ASP A 103 10.39 54.66 -4.78
N HIS A 104 9.62 55.75 -4.91
CA HIS A 104 8.96 56.15 -6.17
C HIS A 104 8.22 55.02 -6.92
N ASN A 105 7.49 54.15 -6.20
CA ASN A 105 6.81 52.95 -6.72
C ASN A 105 7.73 51.86 -7.31
N VAL A 106 9.04 51.96 -7.08
CA VAL A 106 10.05 50.96 -7.47
C VAL A 106 10.59 50.29 -6.21
N TYR A 107 10.79 48.97 -6.25
CA TYR A 107 11.42 48.26 -5.15
C TYR A 107 12.92 48.55 -5.12
N ASN A 108 13.38 49.27 -4.10
CA ASN A 108 14.80 49.56 -3.94
C ASN A 108 15.55 48.40 -3.26
N LYS A 109 14.91 47.69 -2.33
CA LYS A 109 15.49 46.57 -1.59
C LYS A 109 14.43 45.62 -1.07
N ILE A 110 14.62 44.33 -1.29
CA ILE A 110 13.79 43.26 -0.75
C ILE A 110 14.69 42.29 0.01
N VAL A 111 14.39 42.06 1.28
CA VAL A 111 15.11 41.12 2.15
C VAL A 111 14.10 40.11 2.66
N CYS A 112 14.15 38.90 2.13
CA CYS A 112 13.34 37.79 2.57
C CYS A 112 14.15 36.79 3.40
N GLN A 113 13.55 36.33 4.49
CA GLN A 113 14.06 35.24 5.31
C GLN A 113 12.98 34.18 5.48
N GLU A 114 13.32 32.95 5.12
CA GLU A 114 12.50 31.76 5.32
C GLU A 114 13.22 30.79 6.25
N VAL A 115 12.51 30.25 7.23
CA VAL A 115 13.05 29.29 8.20
C VAL A 115 12.18 28.04 8.16
N HIS A 116 12.82 26.90 7.97
CA HIS A 116 12.19 25.59 7.95
C HIS A 116 12.74 24.74 9.09
N LEU A 117 11.86 24.19 9.92
CA LEU A 117 12.18 23.33 11.05
C LEU A 117 11.56 21.96 10.84
N PHE A 118 12.41 20.95 10.67
CA PHE A 118 12.02 19.55 10.61
C PHE A 118 12.17 18.91 11.99
N GLN A 119 11.06 18.45 12.56
CA GLN A 119 11.00 17.96 13.94
C GLN A 119 10.01 16.79 14.07
N PRO A 120 10.35 15.61 13.53
CA PRO A 120 9.51 14.42 13.67
C PRO A 120 9.58 13.88 15.11
N PHE A 121 8.43 13.59 15.72
CA PHE A 121 8.28 12.88 17.00
C PHE A 121 8.85 13.54 18.27
N SER A 122 9.24 14.82 18.23
CA SER A 122 9.65 15.57 19.43
C SER A 122 8.78 16.81 19.62
N SER A 123 8.65 17.31 20.85
CA SER A 123 7.83 18.48 21.20
C SER A 123 8.64 19.75 21.54
N ASN A 124 9.98 19.68 21.56
CA ASN A 124 10.90 20.79 21.89
C ASN A 124 11.65 21.30 20.65
N ASP A 125 12.33 22.46 20.69
CA ASP A 125 13.09 23.05 19.57
C ASP A 125 14.32 22.24 19.09
N SER A 126 14.39 20.95 19.39
CA SER A 126 15.43 20.02 18.96
C SER A 126 15.04 19.43 17.59
N GLY A 127 15.48 20.09 16.51
CA GLY A 127 15.19 19.66 15.15
C GLY A 127 16.22 20.15 14.13
N ALA A 128 16.07 19.72 12.88
CA ALA A 128 16.93 20.18 11.79
C ALA A 128 16.38 21.49 11.19
N HIS A 129 17.22 22.51 11.09
CA HIS A 129 16.85 23.83 10.59
C HIS A 129 17.46 24.10 9.20
N THR A 130 16.65 24.63 8.29
CA THR A 130 17.13 25.27 7.05
C THR A 130 16.73 26.74 7.08
N VAL A 131 17.72 27.63 6.93
CA VAL A 131 17.50 29.08 6.83
C VAL A 131 17.84 29.52 5.42
N VAL A 132 16.88 30.16 4.75
CA VAL A 132 17.03 30.71 3.41
C VAL A 132 16.95 32.22 3.51
N LYS A 133 17.94 32.92 2.98
CA LYS A 133 17.98 34.38 2.92
C LYS A 133 18.14 34.83 1.48
N GLN A 134 17.21 35.66 1.02
CA GLN A 134 17.24 36.25 -0.31
C GLN A 134 17.30 37.76 -0.18
N VAL A 135 18.23 38.39 -0.89
CA VAL A 135 18.41 39.85 -0.89
C VAL A 135 18.43 40.33 -2.33
N LEU A 136 17.47 41.17 -2.69
CA LEU A 136 17.43 41.89 -3.96
C LEU A 136 17.67 43.36 -3.65
N THR A 137 18.57 43.99 -4.40
CA THR A 137 18.90 45.41 -4.21
C THR A 137 19.00 46.04 -5.58
N LEU A 138 18.26 47.13 -5.77
CA LEU A 138 18.34 47.97 -6.94
C LEU A 138 19.69 48.71 -6.90
N LEU A 139 20.50 48.53 -7.95
CA LEU A 139 21.81 49.18 -8.04
C LEU A 139 21.72 50.50 -8.80
N THR A 140 21.07 50.49 -9.96
CA THR A 140 20.97 51.63 -10.88
C THR A 140 19.71 51.53 -11.73
N GLU A 141 19.11 52.67 -12.06
CA GLU A 141 18.04 52.79 -13.05
C GLU A 141 18.59 53.44 -14.32
N SER A 142 18.28 52.88 -15.49
CA SER A 142 18.71 53.41 -16.78
C SER A 142 17.55 53.45 -17.75
N ASN A 143 17.40 54.56 -18.48
CA ASN A 143 16.38 54.68 -19.53
C ASN A 143 16.78 53.81 -20.73
N SER A 144 15.99 52.77 -21.01
CA SER A 144 16.13 51.98 -22.24
C SER A 144 15.17 52.50 -23.31
N THR A 145 15.71 52.88 -24.48
CA THR A 145 14.92 53.19 -25.67
C THR A 145 14.77 51.93 -26.51
N SER A 146 13.71 51.16 -26.23
CA SER A 146 13.18 50.06 -27.06
C SER A 146 14.01 48.79 -27.15
N GLU A 147 13.63 47.78 -26.36
CA GLU A 147 13.67 46.39 -26.83
C GLU A 147 12.23 45.97 -27.14
N VAL A 148 11.96 45.56 -28.39
CA VAL A 148 10.74 44.83 -28.70
C VAL A 148 10.82 43.54 -27.87
N PRO A 149 9.88 43.27 -26.94
CA PRO A 149 9.94 42.06 -26.14
C PRO A 149 9.93 40.85 -27.08
N ASP A 150 10.84 39.91 -26.85
CA ASP A 150 10.84 38.66 -27.60
C ASP A 150 9.42 38.03 -27.54
N PRO A 151 8.93 37.46 -28.65
CA PRO A 151 7.61 36.83 -28.67
C PRO A 151 7.54 35.72 -27.62
N VAL A 152 6.54 35.82 -26.73
CA VAL A 152 6.32 34.86 -25.65
C VAL A 152 5.75 33.57 -26.21
N ASN A 153 6.62 32.59 -26.44
CA ASN A 153 6.25 31.29 -27.00
C ASN A 153 5.52 30.35 -26.01
N ARG A 154 5.65 30.59 -24.70
CA ARG A 154 5.01 29.79 -23.64
C ARG A 154 4.84 30.60 -22.36
N ARG A 155 3.69 30.46 -21.70
CA ARG A 155 3.46 30.97 -20.33
C ARG A 155 3.37 29.81 -19.35
N SER A 156 3.89 30.00 -18.14
CA SER A 156 3.75 29.06 -17.03
C SER A 156 3.45 29.81 -15.74
N THR A 157 2.89 29.13 -14.75
CA THR A 157 2.62 29.70 -13.43
C THR A 157 3.91 29.97 -12.65
N LEU A 158 3.81 30.77 -11.58
CA LEU A 158 4.89 30.98 -10.60
C LEU A 158 5.07 29.79 -9.64
N LEU A 159 4.14 28.82 -9.65
CA LEU A 159 4.18 27.65 -8.78
C LEU A 159 5.43 26.81 -9.05
N PHE A 160 5.95 26.17 -8.00
CA PHE A 160 7.09 25.28 -8.12
C PHE A 160 6.78 24.06 -8.98
N ASP A 161 7.67 23.77 -9.94
CA ASP A 161 7.62 22.53 -10.70
C ASP A 161 8.41 21.45 -9.96
N HIS A 162 7.69 20.49 -9.39
CA HIS A 162 8.28 19.40 -8.62
C HIS A 162 8.74 18.20 -9.46
N ASN A 163 8.89 18.34 -10.77
CA ASN A 163 9.49 17.29 -11.59
C ASN A 163 11.01 17.27 -11.38
N GLN A 164 11.56 16.09 -11.08
CA GLN A 164 13.01 15.93 -10.90
C GLN A 164 13.69 16.16 -12.25
N THR A 165 14.69 17.05 -12.29
CA THR A 165 15.53 17.18 -13.48
C THR A 165 16.65 16.13 -13.40
N PRO A 166 16.77 15.24 -14.39
CA PRO A 166 17.88 14.29 -14.44
C PRO A 166 19.22 15.04 -14.45
N LYS A 167 20.13 14.69 -13.54
CA LYS A 167 21.49 15.24 -13.57
C LYS A 167 22.28 14.61 -14.73
N PRO A 168 23.21 15.33 -15.38
CA PRO A 168 24.08 14.74 -16.37
C PRO A 168 24.98 13.70 -15.68
N VAL A 169 24.92 12.46 -16.12
CA VAL A 169 25.75 11.38 -15.59
C VAL A 169 26.37 10.64 -16.78
N SER A 170 27.64 10.26 -16.65
CA SER A 170 28.42 9.56 -17.66
C SER A 170 29.11 8.36 -17.01
N GLY A 171 28.88 7.17 -17.55
CA GLY A 171 29.58 5.93 -17.15
C GLY A 171 28.78 4.96 -16.27
N GLU A 172 27.48 5.15 -16.10
CA GLU A 172 26.57 4.36 -15.25
C GLU A 172 26.56 2.88 -15.62
N LEU A 173 26.72 2.56 -16.91
CA LEU A 173 26.80 1.17 -17.36
C LEU A 173 28.04 0.47 -16.77
N LYS A 174 29.18 1.16 -16.74
CA LYS A 174 30.42 0.63 -16.15
C LYS A 174 30.28 0.58 -14.63
N ALA A 175 29.83 1.66 -14.01
CA ALA A 175 29.60 1.74 -12.57
C ALA A 175 28.63 0.65 -12.07
N SER A 176 27.52 0.41 -12.78
CA SER A 176 26.55 -0.64 -12.45
C SER A 176 27.21 -2.03 -12.49
N ARG A 177 28.06 -2.32 -13.49
CA ARG A 177 28.79 -3.59 -13.55
C ARG A 177 29.79 -3.74 -12.41
N ASP A 178 30.48 -2.67 -12.06
CA ASP A 178 31.46 -2.69 -10.97
C ASP A 178 30.78 -2.84 -9.59
N LEU A 179 29.60 -2.25 -9.40
CA LEU A 179 28.75 -2.45 -8.22
C LEU A 179 28.23 -3.90 -8.13
N ILE A 180 27.86 -4.53 -9.25
CA ILE A 180 27.52 -5.96 -9.26
C ILE A 180 28.71 -6.81 -8.81
N LYS A 181 29.92 -6.55 -9.32
CA LYS A 181 31.14 -7.24 -8.88
C LYS A 181 31.39 -7.05 -7.38
N ALA A 182 31.14 -5.85 -6.84
CA ALA A 182 31.27 -5.58 -5.42
C ALA A 182 30.25 -6.41 -4.60
N MET A 183 28.98 -6.43 -5.01
CA MET A 183 27.94 -7.27 -4.38
C MET A 183 28.29 -8.76 -4.38
N CYS A 184 28.85 -9.27 -5.49
CA CYS A 184 29.30 -10.67 -5.58
C CYS A 184 30.33 -11.02 -4.50
N LYS A 185 31.21 -10.09 -4.12
CA LYS A 185 32.25 -10.30 -3.09
C LYS A 185 31.70 -10.23 -1.67
N LEU A 186 30.61 -9.49 -1.46
CA LEU A 186 30.00 -9.23 -0.14
C LEU A 186 28.94 -10.27 0.26
N ASN A 187 28.74 -11.33 -0.55
CA ASN A 187 27.68 -12.34 -0.35
C ASN A 187 28.17 -13.76 -0.69
N VAL A 188 29.43 -14.07 -0.36
CA VAL A 188 30.06 -15.37 -0.68
C VAL A 188 29.62 -16.47 0.29
N ASP A 189 29.52 -16.17 1.60
CA ASP A 189 29.12 -17.13 2.65
C ASP A 189 28.04 -16.55 3.58
N ASP A 190 28.29 -15.37 4.15
CA ASP A 190 27.35 -14.56 4.93
C ASP A 190 27.18 -13.18 4.28
N ILE A 191 26.01 -12.57 4.46
CA ILE A 191 25.81 -11.17 4.09
C ILE A 191 26.73 -10.31 4.95
N GLN A 192 27.53 -9.46 4.31
CA GLN A 192 28.36 -8.48 4.99
C GLN A 192 27.57 -7.19 5.31
N PRO A 193 27.89 -6.47 6.40
CA PRO A 193 27.20 -5.22 6.78
C PRO A 193 27.17 -4.16 5.68
N GLU A 194 28.16 -4.14 4.78
CA GLU A 194 28.28 -3.17 3.69
C GLU A 194 27.39 -3.53 2.47
N PHE A 195 26.86 -4.76 2.40
CA PHE A 195 26.10 -5.23 1.24
C PHE A 195 24.88 -4.33 0.92
N PRO A 196 24.01 -3.98 1.89
CA PRO A 196 22.85 -3.11 1.62
C PRO A 196 23.26 -1.76 1.02
N GLU A 197 24.38 -1.18 1.43
CA GLU A 197 24.87 0.09 0.89
C GLU A 197 25.20 -0.02 -0.60
N VAL A 198 25.94 -1.07 -0.97
CA VAL A 198 26.33 -1.32 -2.35
C VAL A 198 25.09 -1.59 -3.20
N PHE A 199 24.11 -2.32 -2.66
CA PHE A 199 22.83 -2.58 -3.31
C PHE A 199 22.04 -1.28 -3.55
N THR A 200 21.95 -0.39 -2.55
CA THR A 200 21.33 0.94 -2.69
C THR A 200 22.01 1.78 -3.77
N LYS A 201 23.36 1.82 -3.77
CA LYS A 201 24.13 2.51 -4.82
C LYS A 201 23.87 1.91 -6.20
N PHE A 202 23.77 0.59 -6.30
CA PHE A 202 23.44 -0.09 -7.55
C PHE A 202 22.06 0.34 -8.05
N ILE A 203 21.04 0.35 -7.19
CA ILE A 203 19.69 0.80 -7.56
C ILE A 203 19.70 2.23 -8.11
N HIS A 204 20.31 3.17 -7.39
CA HIS A 204 20.39 4.57 -7.82
C HIS A 204 21.18 4.78 -9.12
N THR A 205 22.18 3.94 -9.39
CA THR A 205 22.96 4.02 -10.62
C THR A 205 22.22 3.36 -11.79
N ALA A 206 21.69 2.16 -11.57
CA ALA A 206 21.07 1.34 -12.62
C ALA A 206 19.70 1.88 -13.06
N ARG A 207 18.98 2.63 -12.20
CA ARG A 207 17.72 3.29 -12.58
C ARG A 207 17.87 4.30 -13.73
N LEU A 208 19.07 4.83 -13.94
CA LEU A 208 19.38 5.79 -15.01
C LEU A 208 19.68 5.09 -16.36
N LEU A 209 19.83 3.76 -16.37
CA LEU A 209 20.17 3.03 -17.59
C LEU A 209 19.01 2.99 -18.58
N SER A 210 19.32 3.17 -19.86
CA SER A 210 18.38 2.93 -20.95
C SER A 210 18.06 1.45 -21.09
N TYR A 211 16.94 1.13 -21.74
CA TYR A 211 16.53 -0.25 -21.98
C TYR A 211 17.62 -1.12 -22.66
N PRO A 212 18.32 -0.66 -23.73
CA PRO A 212 19.42 -1.43 -24.32
C PRO A 212 20.58 -1.67 -23.35
N ALA A 213 20.95 -0.66 -22.55
CA ALA A 213 22.05 -0.76 -21.60
C ALA A 213 21.73 -1.74 -20.47
N LEU A 214 20.52 -1.65 -19.90
CA LEU A 214 20.07 -2.56 -18.84
C LEU A 214 19.88 -3.99 -19.35
N SER A 215 19.37 -4.16 -20.58
CA SER A 215 19.30 -5.48 -21.25
C SER A 215 20.69 -6.09 -21.47
N GLN A 216 21.70 -5.26 -21.77
CA GLN A 216 23.08 -5.70 -21.86
C GLN A 216 23.65 -6.12 -20.49
N VAL A 217 23.29 -5.43 -19.40
CA VAL A 217 23.65 -5.86 -18.04
C VAL A 217 23.01 -7.21 -17.74
N TYR A 218 21.70 -7.36 -18.00
CA TYR A 218 20.97 -8.61 -17.79
C TYR A 218 21.55 -9.81 -18.54
N SER A 219 21.85 -9.66 -19.83
CA SER A 219 22.40 -10.76 -20.65
C SER A 219 23.81 -11.19 -20.22
N ARG A 220 24.60 -10.29 -19.63
CA ARG A 220 26.00 -10.55 -19.24
C ARG A 220 26.20 -10.80 -17.75
N VAL A 221 25.18 -10.66 -16.92
CA VAL A 221 25.35 -10.70 -15.46
C VAL A 221 25.88 -12.04 -14.95
N THR A 222 25.50 -13.14 -15.61
CA THR A 222 25.97 -14.49 -15.29
C THR A 222 27.46 -14.70 -15.58
N SER A 223 28.05 -13.94 -16.51
CA SER A 223 29.50 -13.99 -16.75
C SER A 223 30.30 -13.11 -15.79
N ILE A 224 29.64 -12.28 -14.97
CA ILE A 224 30.30 -11.48 -13.93
C ILE A 224 30.59 -12.37 -12.71
N CYS A 225 29.58 -13.07 -12.20
CA CYS A 225 29.69 -14.03 -11.10
C CYS A 225 28.44 -14.93 -11.02
N SER A 226 28.51 -16.05 -10.29
CA SER A 226 27.39 -17.00 -10.15
C SER A 226 26.15 -16.40 -9.47
N THR A 227 26.34 -15.54 -8.47
CA THR A 227 25.25 -14.86 -7.72
C THR A 227 24.76 -13.58 -8.40
N GLY A 228 25.42 -13.11 -9.46
CA GLY A 228 25.16 -11.82 -10.08
C GLY A 228 23.75 -11.72 -10.65
N LYS A 229 23.25 -12.81 -11.25
CA LYS A 229 21.87 -12.87 -11.77
C LYS A 229 20.86 -12.62 -10.65
N ARG A 230 21.03 -13.25 -9.49
CA ARG A 230 20.14 -13.06 -8.32
C ARG A 230 20.12 -11.60 -7.89
N HIS A 231 21.30 -10.98 -7.71
CA HIS A 231 21.40 -9.57 -7.34
C HIS A 231 20.69 -8.63 -8.31
N LEU A 232 20.80 -8.89 -9.60
CA LEU A 232 20.11 -8.09 -10.61
C LEU A 232 18.59 -8.33 -10.58
N LEU A 233 18.13 -9.57 -10.45
CA LEU A 233 16.71 -9.89 -10.38
C LEU A 233 16.03 -9.26 -9.15
N ASP A 234 16.72 -9.21 -8.02
CA ASP A 234 16.26 -8.56 -6.79
C ASP A 234 16.19 -7.02 -6.96
N ALA A 235 17.14 -6.44 -7.68
CA ALA A 235 17.20 -4.99 -7.88
C ALA A 235 16.24 -4.47 -8.96
N LEU A 236 15.95 -5.24 -10.01
CA LEU A 236 15.09 -4.84 -11.15
C LEU A 236 13.78 -4.16 -10.73
N PRO A 237 12.93 -4.76 -9.87
CA PRO A 237 11.67 -4.13 -9.46
C PRO A 237 11.87 -2.83 -8.66
N MET A 238 13.05 -2.64 -8.03
CA MET A 238 13.38 -1.47 -7.21
C MET A 238 13.96 -0.29 -8.04
N LEU A 239 14.27 -0.50 -9.32
CA LEU A 239 14.82 0.55 -10.18
C LEU A 239 13.79 1.62 -10.53
N GLY A 240 12.50 1.25 -10.63
CA GLY A 240 11.40 2.18 -10.85
C GLY A 240 11.41 2.93 -12.20
N SER A 241 12.17 2.45 -13.20
CA SER A 241 12.28 3.08 -14.52
C SER A 241 11.58 2.28 -15.62
N ASN A 242 11.05 2.93 -16.66
CA ASN A 242 10.44 2.27 -17.81
C ASN A 242 11.37 1.24 -18.47
N ALA A 243 12.68 1.49 -18.47
CA ALA A 243 13.69 0.55 -18.96
C ALA A 243 13.71 -0.76 -18.16
N ALA A 244 13.64 -0.67 -16.83
CA ALA A 244 13.59 -1.85 -15.95
C ALA A 244 12.30 -2.64 -16.14
N ILE A 245 11.16 -1.96 -16.22
CA ILE A 245 9.85 -2.57 -16.45
C ILE A 245 9.82 -3.30 -17.80
N ALA A 246 10.40 -2.70 -18.85
CA ALA A 246 10.50 -3.34 -20.16
C ALA A 246 11.36 -4.61 -20.13
N VAL A 247 12.51 -4.58 -19.43
CA VAL A 247 13.35 -5.79 -19.23
C VAL A 247 12.57 -6.85 -18.46
N MET A 248 11.89 -6.49 -17.36
CA MET A 248 11.09 -7.42 -16.57
C MET A 248 10.00 -8.08 -17.42
N LYS A 249 9.25 -7.29 -18.19
CA LYS A 249 8.22 -7.76 -19.13
C LYS A 249 8.81 -8.76 -20.14
N ASP A 250 9.94 -8.44 -20.77
CA ASP A 250 10.56 -9.35 -21.75
C ASP A 250 11.05 -10.66 -21.10
N VAL A 251 11.59 -10.57 -19.89
CA VAL A 251 12.04 -11.74 -19.12
C VAL A 251 10.87 -12.64 -18.74
N ILE A 252 9.74 -12.06 -18.30
CA ILE A 252 8.52 -12.81 -17.99
C ILE A 252 7.98 -13.51 -19.24
N LEU A 253 7.76 -12.76 -20.33
CA LEU A 253 7.19 -13.30 -21.58
C LEU A 253 8.03 -14.44 -22.17
N ARG A 254 9.36 -14.42 -21.95
CA ARG A 254 10.30 -15.46 -22.39
C ARG A 254 10.48 -16.62 -21.39
N ASN A 255 9.73 -16.67 -20.30
CA ASN A 255 9.90 -17.65 -19.21
C ASN A 255 11.32 -17.64 -18.60
N GLY A 256 11.96 -16.47 -18.52
CA GLY A 256 13.32 -16.34 -17.97
C GLY A 256 13.40 -16.41 -16.43
N VAL A 257 12.24 -16.38 -15.76
CA VAL A 257 12.04 -16.47 -14.31
C VAL A 257 10.85 -17.39 -13.99
N SER A 258 10.78 -17.88 -12.74
CA SER A 258 9.61 -18.62 -12.26
C SER A 258 8.39 -17.72 -12.10
N GLN A 259 7.21 -18.32 -12.01
CA GLN A 259 5.94 -17.61 -11.81
C GLN A 259 5.94 -16.85 -10.48
N ASP A 260 6.52 -17.41 -9.41
CA ASP A 260 6.65 -16.73 -8.11
C ASP A 260 7.46 -15.42 -8.21
N VAL A 261 8.58 -15.44 -8.95
CA VAL A 261 9.41 -14.23 -9.17
C VAL A 261 8.65 -13.22 -10.02
N ALA A 262 7.91 -13.67 -11.03
CA ALA A 262 7.06 -12.80 -11.83
C ALA A 262 5.95 -12.14 -10.98
N HIS A 263 5.32 -12.88 -10.08
CA HIS A 263 4.32 -12.35 -9.14
C HIS A 263 4.90 -11.36 -8.14
N GLU A 264 6.10 -11.61 -7.61
CA GLU A 264 6.81 -10.68 -6.72
C GLU A 264 7.14 -9.36 -7.44
N TRP A 265 7.59 -9.46 -8.68
CA TRP A 265 7.85 -8.32 -9.56
C TRP A 265 6.58 -7.51 -9.81
N LEU A 266 5.49 -8.18 -10.22
CA LEU A 266 4.20 -7.54 -10.46
C LEU A 266 3.66 -6.83 -9.22
N LEU A 267 3.74 -7.47 -8.04
CA LEU A 267 3.37 -6.87 -6.77
C LEU A 267 4.14 -5.56 -6.52
N THR A 268 5.45 -5.55 -6.76
CA THR A 268 6.27 -4.33 -6.59
C THR A 268 5.87 -3.24 -7.58
N LEU A 269 5.65 -3.61 -8.85
CA LEU A 269 5.22 -2.67 -9.90
C LEU A 269 3.85 -2.04 -9.60
N SER A 270 2.95 -2.75 -8.92
CA SER A 270 1.65 -2.21 -8.50
C SER A 270 1.74 -1.05 -7.51
N PHE A 271 2.91 -0.81 -6.90
CA PHE A 271 3.15 0.30 -5.99
C PHE A 271 3.91 1.46 -6.63
N ILE A 272 4.09 1.46 -7.96
CA ILE A 272 4.65 2.63 -8.66
C ILE A 272 3.71 3.82 -8.43
N PRO A 273 4.20 4.91 -7.81
CA PRO A 273 3.31 5.97 -7.33
C PRO A 273 2.72 6.83 -8.45
N ARG A 274 3.47 6.99 -9.55
CA ARG A 274 3.11 7.81 -10.72
C ARG A 274 3.61 7.15 -12.00
N PRO A 275 2.97 6.07 -12.46
CA PRO A 275 3.29 5.49 -13.76
C PRO A 275 2.97 6.51 -14.87
N ASP A 276 3.69 6.42 -15.98
CA ASP A 276 3.41 7.21 -17.18
C ASP A 276 2.74 6.35 -18.27
N LEU A 277 2.32 6.98 -19.37
CA LEU A 277 1.65 6.27 -20.46
C LEU A 277 2.55 5.19 -21.09
N GLN A 278 3.87 5.41 -21.11
CA GLN A 278 4.83 4.43 -21.60
C GLN A 278 4.86 3.19 -20.68
N THR A 279 4.77 3.36 -19.35
CA THR A 279 4.60 2.26 -18.40
C THR A 279 3.40 1.40 -18.78
N ILE A 280 2.24 2.02 -19.02
CA ILE A 280 0.99 1.32 -19.41
C ILE A 280 1.20 0.53 -20.70
N SER A 281 1.79 1.15 -21.72
CA SER A 281 2.10 0.51 -23.00
C SER A 281 3.02 -0.72 -22.83
N ILE A 282 4.04 -0.63 -21.97
CA ILE A 282 4.99 -1.72 -21.71
C ILE A 282 4.31 -2.92 -21.05
N ILE A 283 3.42 -2.72 -20.07
CA ILE A 283 2.82 -3.82 -19.31
C ILE A 283 1.60 -4.45 -20.00
N THR A 284 0.96 -3.73 -20.92
CA THR A 284 -0.26 -4.20 -21.62
C THR A 284 -0.13 -5.60 -22.23
N PRO A 285 0.99 -5.97 -22.90
CA PRO A 285 1.18 -7.32 -23.45
C PRO A 285 1.11 -8.44 -22.42
N LEU A 286 1.36 -8.16 -21.13
CA LEU A 286 1.30 -9.17 -20.07
C LEU A 286 -0.13 -9.71 -19.87
N LEU A 287 -1.16 -8.91 -20.15
CA LEU A 287 -2.56 -9.34 -20.08
C LEU A 287 -2.93 -10.38 -21.15
N LYS A 288 -2.20 -10.40 -22.26
CA LYS A 288 -2.42 -11.31 -23.39
C LYS A 288 -1.48 -12.51 -23.37
N TRP A 289 -0.66 -12.64 -22.34
CA TRP A 289 0.25 -13.76 -22.20
C TRP A 289 -0.53 -15.03 -21.86
N ASN A 290 -0.21 -16.15 -22.51
CA ASN A 290 -0.95 -17.40 -22.37
C ASN A 290 -0.87 -18.02 -20.96
N LYS A 291 0.11 -17.62 -20.15
CA LYS A 291 0.28 -18.03 -18.74
C LYS A 291 -0.16 -16.95 -17.74
N ALA A 292 -0.82 -15.89 -18.21
CA ALA A 292 -1.33 -14.85 -17.31
C ALA A 292 -2.46 -15.41 -16.43
N ASP A 293 -2.22 -15.44 -15.12
CA ASP A 293 -3.21 -15.72 -14.09
C ASP A 293 -3.78 -14.42 -13.48
N ALA A 294 -4.58 -14.55 -12.43
CA ALA A 294 -5.29 -13.43 -11.81
C ALA A 294 -4.35 -12.27 -11.43
N GLN A 295 -3.15 -12.58 -10.93
CA GLN A 295 -2.18 -11.64 -10.42
C GLN A 295 -1.69 -10.68 -11.52
N PHE A 296 -1.61 -11.14 -12.78
CA PHE A 296 -1.27 -10.27 -13.91
C PHE A 296 -2.34 -9.21 -14.16
N PHE A 297 -3.61 -9.62 -14.19
CA PHE A 297 -4.75 -8.73 -14.41
C PHE A 297 -4.90 -7.73 -13.27
N LEU A 298 -4.77 -8.20 -12.03
CA LEU A 298 -4.85 -7.42 -10.81
C LEU A 298 -3.71 -6.41 -10.69
N SER A 299 -2.49 -6.81 -11.04
CA SER A 299 -1.33 -5.92 -10.95
C SER A 299 -1.34 -4.85 -12.04
N VAL A 300 -1.70 -5.21 -13.28
CA VAL A 300 -1.84 -4.24 -14.38
C VAL A 300 -2.96 -3.24 -14.10
N SER A 301 -4.11 -3.71 -13.61
CA SER A 301 -5.22 -2.82 -13.23
C SER A 301 -4.85 -1.85 -12.10
N ALA A 302 -4.05 -2.26 -11.11
CA ALA A 302 -3.54 -1.36 -10.07
C ALA A 302 -2.60 -0.27 -10.60
N ILE A 303 -1.79 -0.58 -11.62
CA ILE A 303 -0.93 0.40 -12.28
C ILE A 303 -1.76 1.38 -13.10
N VAL A 304 -2.77 0.90 -13.84
CA VAL A 304 -3.71 1.76 -14.58
C VAL A 304 -4.49 2.67 -13.62
N HIS A 305 -4.94 2.15 -12.47
CA HIS A 305 -5.57 2.96 -11.42
C HIS A 305 -4.65 4.10 -10.97
N SER A 306 -3.39 3.77 -10.67
CA SER A 306 -2.39 4.76 -10.24
C SER A 306 -2.13 5.81 -11.33
N TYR A 307 -2.13 5.44 -12.61
CA TYR A 307 -2.07 6.41 -13.73
C TYR A 307 -3.30 7.32 -13.75
N CYS A 308 -4.51 6.76 -13.68
CA CYS A 308 -5.76 7.51 -13.73
C CYS A 308 -5.95 8.46 -12.54
N LYS A 309 -5.47 8.09 -11.34
CA LYS A 309 -5.49 8.95 -10.15
C LYS A 309 -4.80 10.31 -10.37
N TRP A 310 -3.78 10.36 -11.22
CA TRP A 310 -2.98 11.57 -11.47
C TRP A 310 -3.23 12.24 -12.82
N ASN A 311 -4.05 11.63 -13.69
CA ASN A 311 -4.33 12.12 -15.04
C ASN A 311 -5.84 12.20 -15.27
N SER A 312 -6.41 13.41 -15.22
CA SER A 312 -7.87 13.63 -15.35
C SER A 312 -8.46 13.18 -16.69
N GLU A 313 -7.65 13.16 -17.75
CA GLU A 313 -8.04 12.69 -19.08
C GLU A 313 -7.58 11.25 -19.35
N CYS A 314 -7.38 10.42 -18.32
CA CYS A 314 -6.83 9.07 -18.54
C CYS A 314 -7.71 8.21 -19.45
N GLU A 315 -9.03 8.37 -19.40
CA GLU A 315 -9.99 7.59 -20.19
C GLU A 315 -9.93 7.89 -21.70
N THR A 316 -9.40 9.06 -22.09
CA THR A 316 -9.23 9.42 -23.50
C THR A 316 -7.97 8.81 -24.11
N GLN A 317 -7.06 8.29 -23.26
CA GLN A 317 -5.82 7.67 -23.72
C GLN A 317 -6.10 6.28 -24.28
N THR A 318 -5.64 6.05 -25.51
CA THR A 318 -5.94 4.81 -26.25
C THR A 318 -5.48 3.55 -25.51
N GLU A 319 -4.32 3.59 -24.85
CA GLU A 319 -3.74 2.50 -24.09
C GLU A 319 -4.64 2.10 -22.91
N VAL A 320 -5.17 3.09 -22.19
CA VAL A 320 -6.07 2.88 -21.05
C VAL A 320 -7.43 2.36 -21.52
N ALA A 321 -8.01 3.03 -22.53
CA ALA A 321 -9.30 2.63 -23.11
C ALA A 321 -9.27 1.17 -23.62
N ASN A 322 -8.19 0.77 -24.30
CA ASN A 322 -8.02 -0.60 -24.79
C ASN A 322 -7.98 -1.64 -23.67
N ILE A 323 -7.36 -1.33 -22.53
CA ILE A 323 -7.34 -2.23 -21.36
C ILE A 323 -8.74 -2.34 -20.76
N ILE A 324 -9.43 -1.22 -20.57
CA ILE A 324 -10.79 -1.20 -20.03
C ILE A 324 -11.73 -2.01 -20.93
N SER A 325 -11.73 -1.75 -22.23
CA SER A 325 -12.55 -2.51 -23.18
C SER A 325 -12.17 -3.99 -23.24
N PHE A 326 -10.90 -4.34 -23.14
CA PHE A 326 -10.48 -5.75 -23.10
C PHE A 326 -11.05 -6.49 -21.88
N LEU A 327 -10.99 -5.86 -20.70
CA LEU A 327 -11.54 -6.43 -19.47
C LEU A 327 -13.06 -6.47 -19.50
N GLU A 328 -13.70 -5.40 -19.96
CA GLU A 328 -15.16 -5.32 -20.05
C GLU A 328 -15.75 -6.37 -20.99
N ASN A 329 -15.13 -6.61 -22.15
CA ASN A 329 -15.54 -7.69 -23.06
C ASN A 329 -15.50 -9.08 -22.38
N GLN A 330 -14.51 -9.33 -21.50
CA GLN A 330 -14.43 -10.58 -20.73
C GLN A 330 -15.56 -10.68 -19.69
N VAL A 331 -15.95 -9.56 -19.07
CA VAL A 331 -17.08 -9.52 -18.15
C VAL A 331 -18.40 -9.73 -18.89
N GLN A 332 -18.64 -8.98 -19.97
CA GLN A 332 -19.85 -9.09 -20.77
C GLN A 332 -20.06 -10.51 -21.29
N SER A 333 -19.01 -11.14 -21.81
CA SER A 333 -19.05 -12.53 -22.28
C SER A 333 -19.45 -13.50 -21.16
N GLY A 334 -18.97 -13.28 -19.94
CA GLY A 334 -19.28 -14.13 -18.79
C GLY A 334 -20.70 -13.94 -18.24
N CYS A 335 -21.18 -12.70 -18.20
CA CYS A 335 -22.46 -12.38 -17.59
C CYS A 335 -23.66 -12.64 -18.50
N GLN A 336 -23.45 -12.97 -19.78
CA GLN A 336 -24.52 -13.33 -20.73
C GLN A 336 -24.65 -14.83 -20.99
N LEU A 337 -23.73 -15.66 -20.48
CA LEU A 337 -23.72 -17.11 -20.75
C LEU A 337 -24.68 -17.86 -19.84
N LYS A 338 -25.66 -18.55 -20.46
CA LYS A 338 -26.66 -19.38 -19.77
C LYS A 338 -26.10 -20.71 -19.23
N GLU A 339 -25.02 -21.21 -19.83
CA GLU A 339 -24.26 -22.38 -19.37
C GLU A 339 -22.77 -22.02 -19.37
N SER A 340 -22.28 -21.53 -18.23
CA SER A 340 -20.89 -21.10 -18.10
C SER A 340 -20.05 -22.24 -17.52
N ASN A 341 -19.03 -22.66 -18.27
CA ASN A 341 -17.96 -23.51 -17.73
C ASN A 341 -17.25 -22.74 -16.59
N GLN A 342 -16.82 -23.46 -15.54
CA GLN A 342 -16.07 -22.93 -14.40
C GLN A 342 -14.90 -22.02 -14.82
N ALA A 343 -14.17 -22.37 -15.88
CA ALA A 343 -13.06 -21.57 -16.39
C ALA A 343 -13.48 -20.19 -16.92
N VAL A 344 -14.71 -20.05 -17.43
CA VAL A 344 -15.26 -18.77 -17.87
C VAL A 344 -15.64 -17.93 -16.65
N ILE A 345 -16.31 -18.53 -15.67
CA ILE A 345 -16.68 -17.87 -14.40
C ILE A 345 -15.44 -17.29 -13.71
N GLU A 346 -14.35 -18.04 -13.66
CA GLU A 346 -13.08 -17.59 -13.08
C GLU A 346 -12.47 -16.41 -13.81
N LYS A 347 -12.43 -16.45 -15.15
CA LYS A 347 -11.97 -15.32 -15.97
C LYS A 347 -12.83 -14.08 -15.75
N THR A 348 -14.14 -14.25 -15.70
CA THR A 348 -15.10 -13.17 -15.43
C THR A 348 -14.90 -12.57 -14.06
N LEU A 349 -14.72 -13.38 -13.01
CA LEU A 349 -14.42 -12.89 -11.66
C LEU A 349 -13.13 -12.06 -11.62
N VAL A 350 -12.05 -12.55 -12.25
CA VAL A 350 -10.77 -11.83 -12.34
C VAL A 350 -10.94 -10.51 -13.09
N ALA A 351 -11.67 -10.51 -14.22
CA ALA A 351 -11.93 -9.31 -15.01
C ALA A 351 -12.77 -8.27 -14.23
N ILE A 352 -13.82 -8.69 -13.52
CA ILE A 352 -14.62 -7.83 -12.64
C ILE A 352 -13.74 -7.19 -11.55
N LYS A 353 -12.89 -8.00 -10.90
CA LYS A 353 -11.96 -7.52 -9.87
C LYS A 353 -10.94 -6.53 -10.42
N ALA A 354 -10.44 -6.77 -11.64
CA ALA A 354 -9.53 -5.87 -12.35
C ALA A 354 -10.21 -4.55 -12.74
N LEU A 355 -11.46 -4.57 -13.23
CA LEU A 355 -12.24 -3.35 -13.48
C LEU A 355 -12.46 -2.56 -12.19
N GLY A 356 -12.81 -3.25 -11.10
CA GLY A 356 -12.94 -2.63 -9.78
C GLY A 356 -11.64 -2.06 -9.22
N ASN A 357 -10.49 -2.60 -9.63
CA ASN A 357 -9.19 -2.01 -9.33
C ASN A 357 -8.98 -0.72 -10.10
N ILE A 358 -9.22 -0.71 -11.42
CA ILE A 358 -9.03 0.48 -12.28
C ILE A 358 -9.86 1.65 -11.74
N GLY A 359 -11.16 1.44 -11.54
CA GLY A 359 -12.06 2.48 -11.04
C GLY A 359 -12.26 3.65 -12.01
N ALA A 360 -12.19 3.41 -13.31
CA ALA A 360 -12.36 4.39 -14.38
C ALA A 360 -13.14 3.76 -15.55
N GLY A 361 -13.71 4.57 -16.44
CA GLY A 361 -14.51 4.13 -17.58
C GLY A 361 -15.98 3.85 -17.22
N LYS A 362 -16.55 4.62 -16.29
CA LYS A 362 -17.89 4.38 -15.70
C LYS A 362 -19.01 4.17 -16.72
N SER A 363 -18.97 4.89 -17.84
CA SER A 363 -19.98 4.83 -18.90
C SER A 363 -20.04 3.47 -19.59
N ILE A 364 -18.91 2.75 -19.65
CA ILE A 364 -18.79 1.44 -20.29
C ILE A 364 -19.05 0.34 -19.25
N ILE A 365 -18.49 0.48 -18.04
CA ILE A 365 -18.49 -0.61 -17.05
C ILE A 365 -19.79 -0.71 -16.24
N ASN A 366 -20.46 0.40 -15.91
CA ASN A 366 -21.65 0.36 -15.05
C ASN A 366 -22.77 -0.51 -15.65
N PRO A 367 -23.14 -0.36 -16.94
CA PRO A 367 -24.17 -1.22 -17.54
C PRO A 367 -23.79 -2.69 -17.49
N THR A 368 -22.54 -3.02 -17.80
CA THR A 368 -22.04 -4.40 -17.82
C THR A 368 -22.02 -5.03 -16.42
N LEU A 369 -21.63 -4.27 -15.39
CA LEU A 369 -21.68 -4.76 -14.01
C LEU A 369 -23.13 -4.95 -13.52
N GLN A 370 -24.05 -4.04 -13.88
CA GLN A 370 -25.47 -4.17 -13.53
C GLN A 370 -26.10 -5.43 -14.14
N LEU A 371 -25.77 -5.74 -15.40
CA LEU A 371 -26.19 -7.00 -16.04
C LEU A 371 -25.77 -8.22 -15.21
N CYS A 372 -24.53 -8.24 -14.70
CA CYS A 372 -24.06 -9.32 -13.84
C CYS A 372 -24.82 -9.38 -12.50
N ILE A 373 -25.15 -8.22 -11.91
CA ILE A 373 -25.85 -8.17 -10.61
C ILE A 373 -27.29 -8.66 -10.72
N GLU A 374 -27.97 -8.33 -11.82
CA GLU A 374 -29.40 -8.63 -12.02
C GLU A 374 -29.67 -10.08 -12.43
N ASP A 375 -28.74 -10.72 -13.13
CA ASP A 375 -28.92 -12.11 -13.55
C ASP A 375 -28.86 -13.08 -12.37
N ARG A 376 -30.01 -13.70 -12.06
CA ARG A 376 -30.17 -14.67 -10.97
C ARG A 376 -29.59 -16.04 -11.30
N GLN A 377 -29.26 -16.33 -12.55
CA GLN A 377 -28.62 -17.58 -12.97
C GLN A 377 -27.12 -17.58 -12.68
N LEU A 378 -26.52 -16.40 -12.56
CA LEU A 378 -25.10 -16.28 -12.23
C LEU A 378 -24.83 -16.69 -10.77
N PRO A 379 -23.68 -17.34 -10.50
CA PRO A 379 -23.25 -17.63 -9.13
C PRO A 379 -23.23 -16.36 -8.27
N ILE A 380 -23.68 -16.49 -7.02
CA ILE A 380 -23.76 -15.35 -6.09
C ILE A 380 -22.41 -14.62 -5.94
N GLU A 381 -21.29 -15.34 -6.02
CA GLU A 381 -19.94 -14.78 -5.99
C GLU A 381 -19.66 -13.79 -7.14
N VAL A 382 -20.16 -14.04 -8.35
CA VAL A 382 -20.00 -13.13 -9.50
C VAL A 382 -20.80 -11.86 -9.27
N ARG A 383 -22.03 -12.02 -8.76
CA ARG A 383 -22.95 -10.92 -8.47
C ARG A 383 -22.38 -10.00 -7.37
N ILE A 384 -21.85 -10.59 -6.30
CA ILE A 384 -21.18 -9.84 -5.22
C ILE A 384 -19.93 -9.13 -5.75
N ALA A 385 -19.07 -9.82 -6.52
CA ALA A 385 -17.89 -9.21 -7.10
C ALA A 385 -18.25 -8.02 -8.00
N ALA A 386 -19.37 -8.09 -8.73
CA ALA A 386 -19.86 -7.00 -9.56
C ALA A 386 -20.33 -5.79 -8.72
N VAL A 387 -20.94 -6.00 -7.55
CA VAL A 387 -21.20 -4.93 -6.58
C VAL A 387 -19.88 -4.31 -6.10
N GLU A 388 -18.94 -5.13 -5.63
CA GLU A 388 -17.64 -4.68 -5.10
C GLU A 388 -16.74 -3.99 -6.14
N ALA A 389 -16.99 -4.19 -7.44
CA ALA A 389 -16.29 -3.50 -8.51
C ALA A 389 -16.64 -2.01 -8.61
N HIS A 390 -17.76 -1.58 -8.02
CA HIS A 390 -18.14 -0.16 -7.96
C HIS A 390 -17.32 0.65 -6.97
N ARG A 391 -16.46 0.00 -6.16
CA ARG A 391 -15.78 0.60 -5.00
C ARG A 391 -14.96 1.86 -5.22
N ARG A 392 -14.57 2.14 -6.46
CA ARG A 392 -13.77 3.31 -6.87
C ARG A 392 -14.49 4.19 -7.89
N LEU A 393 -15.71 3.81 -8.28
CA LEU A 393 -16.54 4.61 -9.17
C LEU A 393 -17.29 5.65 -8.35
N PRO A 394 -17.74 6.76 -8.97
CA PRO A 394 -18.59 7.73 -8.32
C PRO A 394 -19.85 7.05 -7.78
N CYS A 395 -19.93 6.98 -6.45
CA CYS A 395 -20.99 6.26 -5.76
C CYS A 395 -22.35 6.99 -5.87
N GLU A 396 -22.35 8.31 -6.13
CA GLU A 396 -23.56 9.10 -6.35
C GLU A 396 -24.41 8.54 -7.50
N ASP A 397 -23.76 8.06 -8.56
CA ASP A 397 -24.42 7.59 -9.79
C ASP A 397 -25.19 6.27 -9.58
N THR A 398 -24.79 5.45 -8.60
CA THR A 398 -25.33 4.10 -8.36
C THR A 398 -25.99 3.92 -6.99
N ARG A 399 -25.95 4.95 -6.16
CA ARG A 399 -26.49 4.98 -4.80
C ARG A 399 -27.95 4.54 -4.70
N GLU A 400 -28.82 5.03 -5.56
CA GLU A 400 -30.25 4.68 -5.53
C GLU A 400 -30.47 3.22 -5.91
N TYR A 401 -29.75 2.73 -6.94
CA TYR A 401 -29.78 1.35 -7.37
C TYR A 401 -29.40 0.39 -6.22
N PHE A 402 -28.27 0.65 -5.54
CA PHE A 402 -27.82 -0.19 -4.43
C PHE A 402 -28.70 -0.07 -3.18
N LEU A 403 -29.27 1.12 -2.91
CA LEU A 403 -30.22 1.29 -1.82
C LEU A 403 -31.49 0.46 -2.05
N ASN A 404 -31.99 0.40 -3.28
CA ASN A 404 -33.14 -0.44 -3.65
C ASN A 404 -32.80 -1.93 -3.57
N LEU A 405 -31.61 -2.33 -4.02
CA LEU A 405 -31.12 -3.70 -3.90
C LEU A 405 -31.00 -4.14 -2.44
N PHE A 406 -30.50 -3.27 -1.56
CA PHE A 406 -30.43 -3.50 -0.12
C PHE A 406 -31.82 -3.68 0.51
N ARG A 407 -32.79 -2.84 0.16
CA ARG A 407 -34.15 -2.88 0.74
C ARG A 407 -34.99 -4.08 0.28
N ASN A 408 -34.65 -4.69 -0.85
CA ASN A 408 -35.42 -5.80 -1.39
C ASN A 408 -35.14 -7.11 -0.63
N GLN A 409 -36.03 -7.48 0.29
CA GLN A 409 -35.88 -8.68 1.12
C GLN A 409 -35.96 -10.01 0.33
N SER A 410 -36.38 -9.98 -0.94
CA SER A 410 -36.37 -11.18 -1.81
C SER A 410 -34.97 -11.53 -2.34
N VAL A 411 -33.99 -10.66 -2.13
CA VAL A 411 -32.61 -10.83 -2.62
C VAL A 411 -31.78 -11.56 -1.57
N ASP A 412 -30.80 -12.36 -2.02
CA ASP A 412 -29.89 -13.11 -1.14
C ASP A 412 -29.17 -12.17 -0.14
N SER A 413 -29.06 -12.60 1.11
CA SER A 413 -28.53 -11.79 2.21
C SER A 413 -27.10 -11.31 1.95
N GLU A 414 -26.25 -12.12 1.32
CA GLU A 414 -24.86 -11.72 1.03
C GLU A 414 -24.84 -10.52 0.06
N LEU A 415 -25.69 -10.56 -0.98
CA LEU A 415 -25.77 -9.49 -1.97
C LEU A 415 -26.40 -8.21 -1.40
N ARG A 416 -27.41 -8.34 -0.52
CA ARG A 416 -28.01 -7.19 0.19
C ARG A 416 -26.99 -6.50 1.10
N ILE A 417 -26.16 -7.28 1.81
CA ILE A 417 -25.08 -6.75 2.66
C ILE A 417 -24.00 -6.05 1.81
N ALA A 418 -23.61 -6.64 0.68
CA ALA A 418 -22.67 -6.01 -0.26
C ALA A 418 -23.21 -4.67 -0.79
N ALA A 419 -24.49 -4.62 -1.17
CA ALA A 419 -25.15 -3.39 -1.62
C ALA A 419 -25.20 -2.32 -0.53
N TYR A 420 -25.49 -2.72 0.73
CA TYR A 420 -25.43 -1.82 1.87
C TYR A 420 -24.04 -1.21 2.06
N LEU A 421 -22.98 -2.02 2.02
CA LEU A 421 -21.60 -1.55 2.15
C LEU A 421 -21.22 -0.57 1.02
N GLU A 422 -21.73 -0.80 -0.20
CA GLU A 422 -21.51 0.12 -1.33
C GLU A 422 -22.21 1.48 -1.09
N VAL A 423 -23.46 1.46 -0.61
CA VAL A 423 -24.20 2.69 -0.25
C VAL A 423 -23.49 3.48 0.86
N MET A 424 -22.90 2.78 1.82
CA MET A 424 -22.23 3.38 2.99
C MET A 424 -20.87 4.02 2.67
N LYS A 425 -20.39 3.98 1.42
CA LYS A 425 -19.15 4.69 1.01
C LYS A 425 -19.33 6.20 0.92
N CYS A 426 -20.52 6.66 0.59
CA CYS A 426 -20.86 8.08 0.53
C CYS A 426 -22.27 8.32 1.08
N PRO A 427 -22.46 8.09 2.39
CA PRO A 427 -23.74 8.23 3.03
C PRO A 427 -24.13 9.71 3.13
N THR A 428 -25.42 9.97 3.01
CA THR A 428 -26.03 11.28 3.32
C THR A 428 -27.01 11.10 4.48
N TYR A 429 -27.38 12.19 5.14
CA TYR A 429 -28.37 12.16 6.24
C TYR A 429 -29.66 11.41 5.84
N THR A 430 -30.18 11.67 4.64
CA THR A 430 -31.40 11.01 4.12
C THR A 430 -31.18 9.51 3.93
N ILE A 431 -30.03 9.09 3.41
CA ILE A 431 -29.70 7.66 3.23
C ILE A 431 -29.62 6.96 4.57
N VAL A 432 -28.89 7.53 5.53
CA VAL A 432 -28.72 6.96 6.87
C VAL A 432 -30.09 6.81 7.54
N LYS A 433 -30.97 7.81 7.40
CA LYS A 433 -32.34 7.73 7.91
C LYS A 433 -33.15 6.62 7.24
N THR A 434 -33.04 6.45 5.92
CA THR A 434 -33.71 5.37 5.18
C THR A 434 -33.19 4.00 5.59
N ILE A 435 -31.88 3.84 5.82
CA ILE A 435 -31.28 2.60 6.31
C ILE A 435 -31.78 2.28 7.73
N LYS A 436 -31.77 3.27 8.63
CA LYS A 436 -32.33 3.13 9.98
C LYS A 436 -33.81 2.73 9.94
N HIS A 437 -34.60 3.31 9.03
CA HIS A 437 -36.00 2.91 8.85
C HIS A 437 -36.15 1.48 8.33
N SER A 438 -35.34 1.11 7.33
CA SER A 438 -35.33 -0.25 6.76
C SER A 438 -35.00 -1.32 7.81
N LEU A 439 -34.18 -0.98 8.81
CA LEU A 439 -33.88 -1.88 9.94
C LEU A 439 -35.10 -2.20 10.81
N PHE A 440 -36.09 -1.32 10.93
CA PHE A 440 -37.30 -1.62 11.71
C PHE A 440 -38.15 -2.71 11.04
N GLU A 441 -38.22 -2.67 9.70
CA GLU A 441 -38.98 -3.59 8.86
C GLU A 441 -38.18 -4.84 8.46
N GLU A 442 -36.89 -4.91 8.81
CA GLU A 442 -36.04 -6.04 8.45
C GLU A 442 -36.41 -7.30 9.25
N GLU A 443 -36.63 -8.39 8.51
CA GLU A 443 -36.96 -9.71 9.03
C GLU A 443 -35.78 -10.68 8.97
N VAL A 444 -34.83 -10.45 8.05
CA VAL A 444 -33.66 -11.31 7.87
C VAL A 444 -32.58 -10.95 8.89
N ASN A 445 -32.46 -11.75 9.94
CA ASN A 445 -31.47 -11.54 11.01
C ASN A 445 -30.03 -11.37 10.50
N GLN A 446 -29.65 -12.02 9.40
CA GLN A 446 -28.32 -11.86 8.82
C GLN A 446 -28.06 -10.41 8.36
N VAL A 447 -29.01 -9.80 7.66
CA VAL A 447 -28.88 -8.42 7.19
C VAL A 447 -29.01 -7.45 8.37
N GLY A 448 -30.04 -7.64 9.21
CA GLY A 448 -30.30 -6.76 10.35
C GLY A 448 -29.16 -6.70 11.37
N SER A 449 -28.60 -7.85 11.75
CA SER A 449 -27.48 -7.92 12.72
C SER A 449 -26.20 -7.29 12.17
N PHE A 450 -25.92 -7.49 10.87
CA PHE A 450 -24.76 -6.89 10.23
C PHE A 450 -24.87 -5.37 10.15
N VAL A 451 -25.98 -4.87 9.62
CA VAL A 451 -26.20 -3.43 9.46
C VAL A 451 -26.24 -2.75 10.81
N TRP A 452 -26.90 -3.34 11.82
CA TRP A 452 -26.92 -2.79 13.17
C TRP A 452 -25.51 -2.71 13.78
N SER A 453 -24.73 -3.79 13.73
CA SER A 453 -23.37 -3.82 14.30
C SER A 453 -22.43 -2.85 13.57
N HIS A 454 -22.52 -2.74 12.25
CA HIS A 454 -21.73 -1.78 11.47
C HIS A 454 -22.07 -0.33 11.84
N LEU A 455 -23.36 0.05 11.89
CA LEU A 455 -23.76 1.40 12.31
C LEU A 455 -23.33 1.72 13.75
N HIS A 456 -23.45 0.76 14.66
CA HIS A 456 -23.04 0.92 16.05
C HIS A 456 -21.53 1.09 16.21
N ASN A 457 -20.74 0.32 15.45
CA ASN A 457 -19.28 0.42 15.45
C ASN A 457 -18.81 1.74 14.82
N LEU A 458 -19.45 2.20 13.73
CA LEU A 458 -19.16 3.51 13.14
C LEU A 458 -19.36 4.64 14.15
N LEU A 459 -20.45 4.59 14.93
CA LEU A 459 -20.74 5.56 15.98
C LEU A 459 -19.69 5.57 17.11
N LYS A 460 -19.08 4.42 17.42
CA LYS A 460 -18.11 4.25 18.51
C LYS A 460 -16.64 4.39 18.10
N SER A 461 -16.35 4.40 16.81
CA SER A 461 -14.98 4.41 16.30
C SER A 461 -14.19 5.63 16.80
N SER A 462 -12.91 5.45 17.08
CA SER A 462 -11.95 6.52 17.36
C SER A 462 -11.18 6.96 16.10
N SER A 463 -11.53 6.46 14.92
CA SER A 463 -10.85 6.77 13.67
C SER A 463 -11.19 8.19 13.18
N PRO A 464 -10.21 9.08 12.92
CA PRO A 464 -10.45 10.42 12.39
C PRO A 464 -11.21 10.44 11.06
N SER A 465 -10.99 9.43 10.21
CA SER A 465 -11.66 9.28 8.91
C SER A 465 -13.16 8.94 9.02
N LYS A 466 -13.65 8.57 10.22
CA LYS A 466 -15.05 8.19 10.47
C LYS A 466 -15.87 9.30 11.18
N VAL A 467 -15.29 10.47 11.43
CA VAL A 467 -15.97 11.56 12.15
C VAL A 467 -17.21 12.09 11.41
N GLU A 468 -17.16 12.20 10.08
CA GLU A 468 -18.30 12.68 9.30
C GLU A 468 -19.51 11.74 9.41
N ILE A 469 -19.28 10.43 9.27
CA ILE A 469 -20.36 9.44 9.40
C ILE A 469 -20.89 9.33 10.84
N GLN A 470 -20.04 9.55 11.85
CA GLN A 470 -20.49 9.66 13.24
C GLN A 470 -21.48 10.80 13.41
N ALA A 471 -21.19 11.99 12.86
CA ALA A 471 -22.09 13.12 12.92
C ALA A 471 -23.45 12.82 12.27
N LEU A 472 -23.46 12.09 11.14
CA LEU A 472 -24.70 11.64 10.49
C LEU A 472 -25.49 10.62 11.33
N LEU A 473 -24.84 9.91 12.26
CA LEU A 473 -25.44 8.86 13.09
C LEU A 473 -25.92 9.34 14.47
N GLN A 474 -25.56 10.56 14.90
CA GLN A 474 -25.87 11.13 16.23
C GLN A 474 -27.37 11.20 16.57
N ASP A 475 -28.25 11.26 15.57
CA ASP A 475 -29.71 11.32 15.76
C ASP A 475 -30.33 9.93 15.92
N LYS A 476 -30.97 9.68 17.08
CA LYS A 476 -31.86 8.54 17.44
C LYS A 476 -31.19 7.16 17.62
N ASP A 477 -31.66 6.48 18.66
CA ASP A 477 -31.28 5.11 19.04
C ASP A 477 -31.44 4.12 17.87
N LEU A 478 -30.46 3.23 17.74
CA LEU A 478 -30.52 2.09 16.83
C LEU A 478 -31.50 1.04 17.38
N VAL A 479 -32.28 0.42 16.50
CA VAL A 479 -33.26 -0.61 16.87
C VAL A 479 -32.60 -1.78 17.61
N SER A 480 -33.08 -2.11 18.80
CA SER A 480 -32.58 -3.24 19.61
C SER A 480 -33.38 -4.53 19.38
N LYS A 481 -33.58 -4.93 18.11
CA LYS A 481 -34.35 -6.13 17.72
C LYS A 481 -33.46 -7.33 17.39
N PHE A 482 -32.24 -7.10 16.90
CA PHE A 482 -31.39 -8.16 16.36
C PHE A 482 -30.51 -8.81 17.42
N SER A 483 -30.29 -10.12 17.27
CA SER A 483 -29.45 -10.90 18.18
C SER A 483 -27.97 -10.53 18.01
N SER A 484 -27.26 -10.46 19.13
CA SER A 484 -25.81 -10.25 19.18
C SER A 484 -25.01 -11.57 19.17
N ASP A 485 -25.62 -12.72 18.83
CA ASP A 485 -24.88 -13.98 18.73
C ASP A 485 -23.99 -14.02 17.48
N VAL A 486 -22.74 -13.63 17.71
CA VAL A 486 -21.62 -13.58 16.76
C VAL A 486 -21.30 -14.90 16.06
N ARG A 487 -21.78 -16.04 16.58
CA ARG A 487 -21.49 -17.37 16.02
C ARG A 487 -22.47 -17.79 14.94
N LYS A 488 -23.60 -17.09 14.82
CA LYS A 488 -24.71 -17.48 13.94
C LYS A 488 -25.12 -16.39 12.98
N TYR A 489 -25.00 -15.14 13.41
CA TYR A 489 -25.46 -13.99 12.64
C TYR A 489 -24.29 -13.16 12.12
N SER A 490 -24.45 -12.62 10.92
CA SER A 490 -23.50 -11.70 10.32
C SER A 490 -23.23 -10.51 11.25
N HIS A 491 -21.97 -10.12 11.35
CA HIS A 491 -21.52 -9.05 12.23
C HIS A 491 -20.36 -8.27 11.62
N ASN A 492 -20.33 -6.97 11.90
CA ASN A 492 -19.17 -6.13 11.75
C ASN A 492 -18.45 -6.00 13.10
N TYR A 493 -17.14 -6.01 13.07
CA TYR A 493 -16.26 -5.75 14.20
C TYR A 493 -15.34 -4.60 13.86
N GLU A 494 -15.19 -3.66 14.78
CA GLU A 494 -14.27 -2.54 14.64
C GLU A 494 -13.51 -2.35 15.95
N GLY A 495 -12.22 -2.05 15.83
CA GLY A 495 -11.42 -1.58 16.94
C GLY A 495 -10.50 -0.48 16.46
N SER A 496 -10.45 0.62 17.21
CA SER A 496 -9.68 1.81 16.83
C SER A 496 -9.06 2.50 18.04
N MET A 497 -7.88 3.07 17.82
CA MET A 497 -7.15 3.87 18.80
C MET A 497 -6.48 5.04 18.08
N PHE A 498 -6.64 6.25 18.62
CA PHE A 498 -6.03 7.45 18.05
C PHE A 498 -5.42 8.34 19.14
N PHE A 499 -4.17 8.74 18.93
CA PHE A 499 -3.40 9.60 19.82
C PHE A 499 -3.34 11.02 19.25
N GLU A 500 -4.25 11.89 19.70
CA GLU A 500 -4.39 13.26 19.17
C GLU A 500 -3.09 14.07 19.23
N ASN A 501 -2.32 13.98 20.32
CA ASN A 501 -1.08 14.74 20.52
C ASN A 501 0.01 14.43 19.49
N TYR A 502 0.00 13.23 18.91
CA TYR A 502 1.00 12.77 17.94
C TYR A 502 0.42 12.64 16.52
N ASN A 503 -0.88 12.90 16.34
CA ASN A 503 -1.61 12.73 15.09
C ASN A 503 -1.36 11.34 14.45
N PHE A 504 -1.43 10.32 15.30
CA PHE A 504 -1.11 8.94 14.99
C PHE A 504 -2.16 8.01 15.58
N GLY A 505 -2.61 7.02 14.81
CA GLY A 505 -3.50 5.99 15.29
C GLY A 505 -3.62 4.82 14.34
N GLY A 506 -4.47 3.87 14.70
CA GLY A 506 -4.78 2.72 13.87
C GLY A 506 -6.16 2.18 14.17
N SER A 507 -6.75 1.59 13.16
CA SER A 507 -8.02 0.89 13.24
C SER A 507 -7.96 -0.42 12.47
N TYR A 508 -8.76 -1.39 12.92
CA TYR A 508 -9.06 -2.57 12.14
C TYR A 508 -10.58 -2.73 12.04
N GLU A 509 -10.99 -3.33 10.94
CA GLU A 509 -12.39 -3.63 10.67
C GLU A 509 -12.52 -5.04 10.10
N SER A 510 -13.49 -5.80 10.59
CA SER A 510 -13.76 -7.15 10.12
C SER A 510 -15.24 -7.37 9.86
N ASN A 511 -15.58 -7.86 8.68
CA ASN A 511 -16.94 -8.26 8.33
C ASN A 511 -17.00 -9.77 8.29
N VAL A 512 -17.91 -10.36 9.06
CA VAL A 512 -18.22 -11.79 9.00
C VAL A 512 -19.65 -11.95 8.52
N ILE A 513 -19.82 -12.61 7.38
CA ILE A 513 -21.12 -12.73 6.71
C ILE A 513 -21.55 -14.20 6.74
N PHE A 514 -22.67 -14.45 7.40
CA PHE A 514 -23.38 -15.73 7.41
C PHE A 514 -24.51 -15.72 6.38
N SER A 515 -24.82 -16.91 5.87
CA SER A 515 -26.01 -17.14 5.04
C SER A 515 -27.02 -17.96 5.83
N PRO A 516 -28.34 -17.76 5.63
CA PRO A 516 -29.35 -18.64 6.22
C PRO A 516 -29.21 -20.12 5.81
N LYS A 517 -28.45 -20.40 4.75
CA LYS A 517 -28.22 -21.74 4.17
C LYS A 517 -27.09 -22.53 4.84
N SER A 518 -26.35 -21.94 5.77
CA SER A 518 -25.20 -22.60 6.42
C SER A 518 -25.02 -22.10 7.85
N TYR A 519 -24.51 -22.97 8.73
CA TYR A 519 -24.06 -22.58 10.07
C TYR A 519 -22.61 -22.06 10.08
N LEU A 520 -21.89 -22.19 8.97
CA LEU A 520 -20.57 -21.60 8.78
C LEU A 520 -20.71 -20.22 8.13
N PRO A 521 -19.82 -19.27 8.46
CA PRO A 521 -19.77 -18.00 7.75
C PRO A 521 -19.39 -18.25 6.29
N ARG A 522 -20.11 -17.60 5.37
CA ARG A 522 -19.82 -17.66 3.94
C ARG A 522 -18.59 -16.87 3.60
N SER A 523 -18.42 -15.70 4.19
CA SER A 523 -17.24 -14.88 3.97
C SER A 523 -16.79 -14.14 5.22
N ALA A 524 -15.49 -13.84 5.26
CA ALA A 524 -14.87 -13.01 6.26
C ALA A 524 -13.91 -12.03 5.58
N THR A 525 -13.97 -10.76 5.95
CA THR A 525 -12.99 -9.75 5.56
C THR A 525 -12.30 -9.20 6.80
N PHE A 526 -11.03 -8.82 6.65
CA PHE A 526 -10.24 -8.18 7.69
C PHE A 526 -9.41 -7.07 7.05
N ASN A 527 -9.61 -5.84 7.51
CA ASN A 527 -9.03 -4.61 6.97
C ASN A 527 -8.27 -3.89 8.09
N VAL A 528 -7.06 -3.40 7.78
CA VAL A 528 -6.25 -2.60 8.71
C VAL A 528 -5.94 -1.25 8.09
N THR A 529 -6.23 -0.19 8.85
CA THR A 529 -5.96 1.20 8.47
C THR A 529 -5.09 1.88 9.53
N VAL A 530 -4.09 2.64 9.09
CA VAL A 530 -3.21 3.42 9.95
C VAL A 530 -3.36 4.89 9.61
N ASP A 531 -3.51 5.73 10.63
CA ASP A 531 -3.63 7.17 10.49
C ASP A 531 -2.33 7.82 10.97
N LEU A 532 -1.66 8.59 10.11
CA LEU A 532 -0.34 9.11 10.39
C LEU A 532 -0.16 10.47 9.72
N PHE A 533 0.08 11.52 10.52
CA PHE A 533 0.30 12.89 10.04
C PHE A 533 -0.81 13.43 9.12
N GLY A 534 -2.08 13.17 9.44
CA GLY A 534 -3.23 13.68 8.68
C GLY A 534 -3.59 12.87 7.43
N GLU A 535 -2.91 11.75 7.24
CA GLU A 535 -3.11 10.84 6.12
C GLU A 535 -3.53 9.47 6.67
N SER A 536 -4.59 8.91 6.10
CA SER A 536 -5.02 7.53 6.36
C SER A 536 -4.45 6.60 5.29
N VAL A 537 -3.93 5.45 5.72
CA VAL A 537 -3.36 4.43 4.84
C VAL A 537 -4.03 3.10 5.12
N ASN A 538 -4.75 2.58 4.14
CA ASN A 538 -5.25 1.20 4.18
C ASN A 538 -4.08 0.24 3.94
N ILE A 539 -3.51 -0.34 4.99
CA ILE A 539 -2.28 -1.12 4.86
C ILE A 539 -2.54 -2.41 4.09
N PHE A 540 -3.54 -3.18 4.52
CA PHE A 540 -3.99 -4.36 3.80
C PHE A 540 -5.44 -4.71 4.15
N GLU A 541 -6.06 -5.48 3.25
CA GLU A 541 -7.33 -6.15 3.46
C GLU A 541 -7.20 -7.59 2.99
N VAL A 542 -7.63 -8.55 3.80
CA VAL A 542 -7.72 -9.97 3.43
C VAL A 542 -9.17 -10.37 3.45
N ALA A 543 -9.63 -11.02 2.39
CA ALA A 543 -10.99 -11.55 2.28
C ALA A 543 -10.94 -13.04 1.96
N GLY A 544 -11.73 -13.83 2.68
CA GLY A 544 -11.92 -15.25 2.44
C GLY A 544 -13.40 -15.56 2.23
N ARG A 545 -13.72 -16.45 1.28
CA ARG A 545 -15.06 -17.01 1.10
C ARG A 545 -14.99 -18.52 1.04
N ILE A 546 -15.90 -19.20 1.73
CA ILE A 546 -16.03 -20.67 1.74
C ILE A 546 -17.48 -21.10 1.49
N GLU A 547 -17.62 -22.28 0.90
CA GLU A 547 -18.90 -22.91 0.59
C GLU A 547 -18.72 -24.43 0.56
N GLY A 548 -19.63 -25.18 1.19
CA GLY A 548 -19.56 -26.64 1.25
C GLY A 548 -18.44 -27.18 2.13
N PHE A 549 -18.06 -26.46 3.20
CA PHE A 549 -17.01 -26.87 4.14
C PHE A 549 -17.56 -27.60 5.38
N GLU A 550 -18.87 -27.77 5.46
CA GLU A 550 -19.59 -28.38 6.58
C GLU A 550 -19.08 -29.81 6.85
N HIS A 551 -18.88 -30.63 5.81
CA HIS A 551 -18.37 -32.00 5.98
C HIS A 551 -16.94 -32.04 6.53
N TYR A 552 -16.07 -31.09 6.15
CA TYR A 552 -14.73 -30.99 6.70
C TYR A 552 -14.77 -30.63 8.19
N VAL A 553 -15.59 -29.65 8.57
CA VAL A 553 -15.77 -29.26 9.96
C VAL A 553 -16.36 -30.42 10.76
N GLU A 554 -17.36 -31.14 10.23
CA GLU A 554 -17.95 -32.32 10.87
C GLU A 554 -16.98 -33.50 10.98
N SER A 555 -16.10 -33.70 10.00
CA SER A 555 -15.07 -34.75 10.08
C SER A 555 -14.08 -34.50 11.24
N ILE A 556 -13.87 -33.24 11.60
CA ILE A 556 -12.95 -32.80 12.65
C ILE A 556 -13.65 -32.72 14.02
N PHE A 557 -14.81 -32.04 14.07
CA PHE A 557 -15.51 -31.66 15.30
C PHE A 557 -16.83 -32.41 15.54
N GLY A 558 -17.34 -33.13 14.54
CA GLY A 558 -18.54 -33.95 14.67
C GLY A 558 -18.34 -35.12 15.62
N ALA A 559 -19.41 -35.85 15.94
CA ALA A 559 -19.43 -36.89 16.99
C ALA A 559 -18.33 -37.97 16.86
N LYS A 560 -17.88 -38.27 15.64
CA LYS A 560 -16.83 -39.26 15.35
C LYS A 560 -15.44 -38.64 15.12
N GLY A 561 -15.35 -37.32 14.99
CA GLY A 561 -14.11 -36.61 14.67
C GLY A 561 -13.05 -36.67 15.78
N PRO A 562 -11.78 -36.31 15.49
CA PRO A 562 -10.70 -36.25 16.46
C PRO A 562 -10.94 -35.22 17.57
N PHE A 563 -11.70 -34.16 17.31
CA PHE A 563 -12.03 -33.08 18.24
C PHE A 563 -13.52 -33.03 18.57
N SER A 564 -14.19 -34.18 18.64
CA SER A 564 -15.58 -34.25 19.10
C SER A 564 -15.72 -33.68 20.52
N SER A 565 -16.88 -33.12 20.86
CA SER A 565 -17.16 -32.59 22.20
C SER A 565 -16.83 -33.59 23.31
N THR A 566 -17.12 -34.88 23.09
CA THR A 566 -16.77 -35.97 24.00
C THR A 566 -15.26 -36.18 24.13
N LYS A 567 -14.51 -36.27 23.03
CA LYS A 567 -13.05 -36.51 23.06
C LYS A 567 -12.27 -35.30 23.58
N VAL A 568 -12.71 -34.09 23.26
CA VAL A 568 -12.13 -32.85 23.78
C VAL A 568 -12.38 -32.75 25.27
N LYS A 569 -13.61 -33.04 25.74
CA LYS A 569 -13.94 -33.09 27.16
C LYS A 569 -13.11 -34.14 27.90
N ASP A 570 -13.01 -35.36 27.37
CA ASP A 570 -12.16 -36.41 27.92
C ASP A 570 -10.66 -36.03 27.95
N GLY A 571 -10.18 -35.33 26.92
CA GLY A 571 -8.81 -34.83 26.85
C GLY A 571 -8.52 -33.72 27.85
N LEU A 572 -9.47 -32.79 28.02
CA LEU A 572 -9.40 -31.67 28.96
C LEU A 572 -9.49 -32.16 30.41
N GLU A 573 -10.31 -33.18 30.68
CA GLU A 573 -10.43 -33.83 32.00
C GLU A 573 -9.17 -34.65 32.36
N LYS A 574 -8.45 -35.19 31.37
CA LYS A 574 -7.16 -35.88 31.57
C LYS A 574 -5.99 -34.93 31.84
N LEU A 575 -6.10 -33.65 31.47
CA LEU A 575 -5.10 -32.62 31.79
C LEU A 575 -5.26 -32.18 33.25
N ARG A 576 -4.50 -32.82 34.14
CA ARG A 576 -4.52 -32.74 35.61
C ARG A 576 -4.51 -31.33 36.23
N PHE A 577 -4.23 -30.27 35.47
CA PHE A 577 -4.12 -28.88 35.93
C PHE A 577 -5.35 -27.99 35.64
N LEU A 578 -6.37 -28.47 34.92
CA LEU A 578 -7.59 -27.72 34.56
C LEU A 578 -8.83 -28.15 35.38
N ARG A 579 -8.73 -28.26 36.71
CA ARG A 579 -9.86 -28.68 37.55
C ARG A 579 -10.96 -27.63 37.74
N SER A 580 -10.74 -26.39 37.31
CA SER A 580 -11.73 -25.32 37.33
C SER A 580 -12.02 -24.85 35.90
N ILE A 581 -12.60 -25.74 35.10
CA ILE A 581 -13.22 -25.33 33.84
C ILE A 581 -14.51 -24.59 34.21
N PRO A 582 -14.68 -23.30 33.87
CA PRO A 582 -15.92 -22.57 34.13
C PRO A 582 -17.11 -23.27 33.46
N ASP A 583 -18.27 -23.33 34.12
CA ASP A 583 -19.50 -23.91 33.55
C ASP A 583 -19.89 -23.26 32.20
N ASP A 584 -19.48 -22.01 31.98
CA ASP A 584 -19.60 -21.28 30.71
C ASP A 584 -18.83 -21.94 29.54
N LEU A 585 -17.70 -22.61 29.81
CA LEU A 585 -16.96 -23.32 28.77
C LEU A 585 -17.62 -24.67 28.44
N LYS A 586 -18.21 -25.35 29.43
CA LYS A 586 -18.98 -26.59 29.21
C LYS A 586 -20.24 -26.33 28.38
N SER A 587 -21.00 -25.30 28.71
CA SER A 587 -22.21 -24.92 27.95
C SER A 587 -21.90 -24.50 26.51
N LYS A 588 -20.74 -23.87 26.26
CA LYS A 588 -20.26 -23.53 24.91
C LYS A 588 -19.87 -24.75 24.08
N VAL A 589 -19.35 -25.81 24.72
CA VAL A 589 -19.02 -27.10 24.07
C VAL A 589 -20.27 -27.96 23.84
N ASP A 590 -21.28 -27.87 24.70
CA ASP A 590 -22.55 -28.57 24.51
C ASP A 590 -23.46 -27.89 23.46
N ALA A 591 -23.19 -26.63 23.11
CA ALA A 591 -23.94 -25.84 22.13
C ALA A 591 -23.46 -26.01 20.66
N PHE A 592 -22.54 -26.94 20.38
CA PHE A 592 -22.20 -27.25 18.99
C PHE A 592 -23.46 -27.77 18.27
N PRO A 593 -23.85 -27.15 17.14
CA PRO A 593 -25.09 -27.50 16.48
C PRO A 593 -25.10 -28.96 16.02
N ASN A 594 -26.24 -29.62 16.19
CA ASN A 594 -26.48 -30.91 15.56
C ASN A 594 -26.52 -30.73 14.03
N VAL A 595 -25.85 -31.65 13.36
CA VAL A 595 -25.65 -31.81 11.92
C VAL A 595 -26.89 -31.36 11.13
N VAL A 596 -26.73 -30.32 10.31
CA VAL A 596 -27.71 -29.95 9.30
C VAL A 596 -27.27 -30.62 8.01
N ASP A 597 -28.08 -31.60 7.56
CA ASP A 597 -27.89 -32.31 6.31
C ASP A 597 -27.93 -31.32 5.15
N THR A 598 -26.75 -30.86 4.74
CA THR A 598 -26.57 -29.92 3.63
C THR A 598 -25.74 -30.61 2.58
N ASN A 599 -26.42 -31.15 1.56
CA ASN A 599 -25.82 -31.65 0.33
C ASN A 599 -25.14 -30.48 -0.41
N PHE A 600 -23.87 -30.21 -0.09
CA PHE A 600 -22.97 -29.44 -0.93
C PHE A 600 -22.00 -30.40 -1.59
N ASP A 601 -22.30 -30.83 -2.81
CA ASP A 601 -21.54 -31.89 -3.51
C ASP A 601 -20.12 -31.46 -3.93
N ASN A 602 -19.76 -30.17 -3.85
CA ASN A 602 -18.41 -29.69 -4.18
C ASN A 602 -18.00 -28.45 -3.35
N PRO A 603 -16.99 -28.56 -2.48
CA PRO A 603 -16.50 -27.43 -1.69
C PRO A 603 -15.80 -26.40 -2.58
N LYS A 604 -15.93 -25.13 -2.21
CA LYS A 604 -15.29 -24.00 -2.89
C LYS A 604 -14.70 -23.05 -1.86
N ALA A 605 -13.46 -22.63 -2.08
CA ALA A 605 -12.79 -21.62 -1.28
C ALA A 605 -12.18 -20.54 -2.17
N SER A 606 -12.19 -19.30 -1.72
CA SER A 606 -11.42 -18.24 -2.36
C SER A 606 -10.79 -17.32 -1.34
N VAL A 607 -9.62 -16.79 -1.69
CA VAL A 607 -8.84 -15.85 -0.87
C VAL A 607 -8.41 -14.69 -1.75
N ALA A 608 -8.71 -13.47 -1.31
CA ALA A 608 -8.29 -12.23 -1.93
C ALA A 608 -7.45 -11.41 -0.95
N MET A 609 -6.46 -10.68 -1.47
CA MET A 609 -5.67 -9.73 -0.70
C MET A 609 -5.62 -8.40 -1.43
N LYS A 610 -5.97 -7.33 -0.72
CA LYS A 610 -5.78 -5.95 -1.14
C LYS A 610 -4.68 -5.28 -0.33
N ILE A 611 -3.90 -4.43 -0.96
CA ILE A 611 -2.86 -3.59 -0.33
C ILE A 611 -3.06 -2.18 -0.85
N PHE A 612 -3.16 -1.20 0.06
CA PHE A 612 -3.50 0.19 -0.29
C PHE A 612 -4.77 0.32 -1.14
N GLY A 613 -5.77 -0.51 -0.83
CA GLY A 613 -7.05 -0.61 -1.55
C GLY A 613 -6.99 -1.32 -2.92
N ASN A 614 -5.81 -1.67 -3.44
CA ASN A 614 -5.66 -2.42 -4.69
C ASN A 614 -5.73 -3.92 -4.41
N GLU A 615 -6.64 -4.66 -5.05
CA GLU A 615 -6.64 -6.12 -5.00
C GLU A 615 -5.47 -6.66 -5.84
N LEU A 616 -4.53 -7.38 -5.23
CA LEU A 616 -3.28 -7.79 -5.90
C LEU A 616 -3.09 -9.30 -5.95
N ARG A 617 -3.79 -10.05 -5.09
CA ARG A 617 -3.78 -11.51 -5.09
C ARG A 617 -5.20 -12.02 -5.00
N TYR A 618 -5.49 -13.02 -5.83
CA TYR A 618 -6.74 -13.75 -5.80
C TYR A 618 -6.45 -15.22 -6.12
N TYR A 619 -6.96 -16.11 -5.28
CA TYR A 619 -6.88 -17.56 -5.46
C TYR A 619 -8.26 -18.15 -5.26
N LYS A 620 -8.64 -19.09 -6.12
CA LYS A 620 -9.87 -19.87 -6.02
C LYS A 620 -9.48 -21.35 -6.06
N PHE A 621 -10.15 -22.12 -5.22
CA PHE A 621 -9.98 -23.56 -5.11
C PHE A 621 -11.36 -24.20 -5.20
N SER A 622 -11.54 -25.15 -6.10
CA SER A 622 -12.81 -25.86 -6.31
C SER A 622 -12.59 -27.37 -6.23
N GLY A 623 -13.43 -28.04 -5.44
CA GLY A 623 -13.37 -29.49 -5.23
C GLY A 623 -12.31 -29.91 -4.20
N ASP A 624 -12.46 -31.15 -3.72
CA ASP A 624 -11.63 -31.69 -2.65
C ASP A 624 -10.15 -31.77 -3.03
N GLU A 625 -9.83 -32.10 -4.29
CA GLU A 625 -8.45 -32.27 -4.74
C GLU A 625 -7.64 -30.97 -4.65
N GLU A 626 -8.16 -29.86 -5.20
CA GLU A 626 -7.48 -28.57 -5.16
C GLU A 626 -7.35 -28.02 -3.73
N ILE A 627 -8.42 -28.17 -2.93
CA ILE A 627 -8.44 -27.73 -1.54
C ILE A 627 -7.43 -28.53 -0.73
N MET A 628 -7.40 -29.86 -0.86
CA MET A 628 -6.43 -30.70 -0.18
C MET A 628 -5.00 -30.45 -0.68
N ALA A 629 -4.79 -30.16 -1.96
CA ALA A 629 -3.49 -29.77 -2.48
C ALA A 629 -3.00 -28.44 -1.87
N ALA A 630 -3.88 -27.44 -1.74
CA ALA A 630 -3.59 -26.16 -1.09
C ALA A 630 -3.31 -26.34 0.41
N LEU A 631 -4.12 -27.13 1.12
CA LEU A 631 -3.86 -27.46 2.53
C LEU A 631 -2.55 -28.24 2.69
N ASN A 632 -2.22 -29.12 1.75
CA ASN A 632 -0.97 -29.89 1.74
C ASN A 632 0.27 -29.06 1.38
N SER A 633 0.14 -27.99 0.61
CA SER A 633 1.25 -27.07 0.34
C SER A 633 1.59 -26.23 1.58
N ILE A 634 0.60 -25.95 2.42
CA ILE A 634 0.74 -25.27 3.72
C ILE A 634 1.11 -26.27 4.84
N ASN A 635 1.05 -27.58 4.59
CA ASN A 635 1.24 -28.60 5.61
C ASN A 635 2.66 -28.56 6.21
N PRO A 636 2.80 -28.20 7.51
CA PRO A 636 4.09 -28.05 8.15
C PRO A 636 4.87 -29.37 8.17
N ILE A 637 4.22 -30.53 8.19
CA ILE A 637 4.87 -31.85 8.21
C ILE A 637 5.62 -32.13 6.89
N LYS A 638 5.07 -31.71 5.75
CA LYS A 638 5.73 -31.86 4.44
C LYS A 638 6.97 -30.97 4.36
N ASN A 639 6.85 -29.73 4.82
CA ASN A 639 7.96 -28.77 4.88
C ASN A 639 9.06 -29.24 5.85
N ILE A 640 8.68 -29.80 7.00
CA ILE A 640 9.61 -30.43 7.95
C ILE A 640 10.29 -31.64 7.32
N LYS A 641 9.58 -32.51 6.61
CA LYS A 641 10.20 -33.65 5.90
C LYS A 641 11.20 -33.20 4.84
N GLN A 642 10.89 -32.14 4.10
CA GLN A 642 11.81 -31.56 3.12
C GLN A 642 13.04 -30.93 3.80
N LEU A 643 12.84 -30.23 4.91
CA LEU A 643 13.92 -29.66 5.72
C LEU A 643 14.83 -30.74 6.31
N LEU A 644 14.26 -31.89 6.70
CA LEU A 644 14.96 -33.05 7.26
C LEU A 644 15.49 -34.04 6.21
N SER A 645 15.48 -33.67 4.93
CA SER A 645 15.88 -34.54 3.81
C SER A 645 17.41 -34.67 3.63
N GLY A 646 18.19 -33.92 4.40
CA GLY A 646 19.64 -33.81 4.26
C GLY A 646 20.11 -32.80 3.21
N LYS A 647 19.19 -32.16 2.48
CA LYS A 647 19.51 -31.12 1.50
C LYS A 647 19.65 -29.75 2.17
N GLU A 648 20.66 -29.01 1.76
CA GLU A 648 20.81 -27.61 2.16
C GLU A 648 19.84 -26.70 1.38
N ILE A 649 19.12 -25.87 2.13
CA ILE A 649 18.15 -24.90 1.64
C ILE A 649 18.74 -23.52 1.89
N ASN A 650 19.01 -22.79 0.81
CA ASN A 650 19.58 -21.46 0.84
C ASN A 650 18.57 -20.44 0.33
N TYR A 651 18.09 -19.56 1.21
CA TYR A 651 17.23 -18.43 0.88
C TYR A 651 18.02 -17.13 1.02
N ASN A 652 18.11 -16.33 -0.04
CA ASN A 652 18.87 -15.09 -0.03
C ASN A 652 18.12 -14.05 -0.85
N LYS A 653 17.85 -12.90 -0.25
CA LYS A 653 17.01 -11.85 -0.84
C LYS A 653 17.49 -10.48 -0.39
N ALA A 654 17.54 -9.53 -1.33
CA ALA A 654 17.74 -8.12 -1.04
C ALA A 654 16.55 -7.30 -1.55
N ALA A 655 16.13 -6.28 -0.81
CA ALA A 655 15.02 -5.42 -1.17
C ALA A 655 15.18 -4.01 -0.62
N LEU A 656 14.64 -3.04 -1.37
CA LEU A 656 14.41 -1.68 -0.90
C LEU A 656 13.01 -1.63 -0.27
N PHE A 657 12.92 -1.53 1.05
CA PHE A 657 11.64 -1.55 1.78
C PHE A 657 11.11 -0.15 2.12
N LEU A 658 11.94 0.88 1.95
CA LEU A 658 11.57 2.28 2.14
C LEU A 658 12.25 3.12 1.05
N ASP A 659 11.46 3.80 0.21
CA ASP A 659 11.93 4.85 -0.73
C ASP A 659 10.88 5.95 -0.71
N THR A 660 11.07 6.93 0.19
CA THR A 660 10.18 8.07 0.32
C THR A 660 10.96 9.36 0.17
N SER A 661 10.36 10.33 -0.51
CA SER A 661 10.88 11.69 -0.58
C SER A 661 9.78 12.72 -0.42
N TYR A 662 10.11 13.83 0.19
CA TYR A 662 9.24 14.97 0.42
C TYR A 662 9.99 16.24 0.04
N THR A 663 9.47 16.92 -0.98
CA THR A 663 10.10 18.11 -1.55
C THR A 663 9.32 19.36 -1.15
N VAL A 664 10.03 20.33 -0.58
CA VAL A 664 9.50 21.64 -0.18
C VAL A 664 10.23 22.73 -0.97
N PRO A 665 9.51 23.62 -1.69
CA PRO A 665 10.15 24.75 -2.35
C PRO A 665 10.52 25.83 -1.35
N THR A 666 11.62 26.53 -1.62
CA THR A 666 12.05 27.70 -0.86
C THR A 666 11.79 28.99 -1.65
N ALA A 667 11.81 30.13 -0.98
CA ALA A 667 11.65 31.45 -1.60
C ALA A 667 12.64 31.72 -2.75
N THR A 668 13.83 31.11 -2.72
CA THR A 668 14.83 31.23 -3.80
C THR A 668 14.58 30.31 -4.98
N GLY A 669 13.54 29.47 -4.93
CA GLY A 669 13.24 28.49 -5.97
C GLY A 669 14.08 27.21 -5.90
N LEU A 670 14.86 27.02 -4.83
CA LEU A 670 15.59 25.78 -4.58
C LEU A 670 14.73 24.81 -3.76
N PRO A 671 14.73 23.50 -4.05
CA PRO A 671 14.03 22.51 -3.25
C PRO A 671 14.82 22.14 -1.98
N ILE A 672 14.15 22.11 -0.84
CA ILE A 672 14.54 21.27 0.29
C ILE A 672 13.98 19.87 0.01
N SER A 673 14.87 18.89 -0.03
CA SER A 673 14.53 17.48 -0.18
C SER A 673 14.73 16.77 1.16
N LEU A 674 13.65 16.19 1.67
CA LEU A 674 13.71 15.14 2.68
C LEU A 674 13.60 13.80 1.95
N SER A 675 14.50 12.87 2.22
CA SER A 675 14.32 11.50 1.72
C SER A 675 14.74 10.48 2.76
N ALA A 676 14.03 9.36 2.80
CA ALA A 676 14.39 8.21 3.61
C ALA A 676 14.44 6.98 2.70
N VAL A 677 15.58 6.31 2.72
CA VAL A 677 15.89 5.13 1.92
C VAL A 677 16.25 4.01 2.88
N GLY A 678 15.58 2.88 2.79
CA GLY A 678 15.78 1.72 3.66
C GLY A 678 15.95 0.45 2.84
N THR A 679 17.10 -0.20 2.99
CA THR A 679 17.46 -1.42 2.29
C THR A 679 17.70 -2.55 3.28
N ALA A 680 17.17 -3.74 2.98
CA ALA A 680 17.39 -4.94 3.76
C ALA A 680 17.94 -6.05 2.86
N ALA A 681 18.85 -6.85 3.42
CA ALA A 681 19.35 -8.07 2.80
C ALA A 681 19.31 -9.19 3.83
N VAL A 682 18.73 -10.33 3.43
CA VAL A 682 18.52 -11.52 4.27
C VAL A 682 19.15 -12.72 3.59
N ASN A 683 19.89 -13.53 4.32
CA ASN A 683 20.45 -14.79 3.88
C ASN A 683 20.26 -15.83 4.98
N LEU A 684 19.56 -16.90 4.65
CA LEU A 684 19.17 -17.98 5.53
C LEU A 684 19.58 -19.29 4.90
N GLN A 685 20.55 -19.94 5.52
CA GLN A 685 20.99 -21.28 5.14
C GLN A 685 20.46 -22.25 6.21
N MET A 686 19.76 -23.29 5.78
CA MET A 686 19.26 -24.31 6.69
C MET A 686 19.45 -25.70 6.09
N SER A 687 19.83 -26.66 6.90
CA SER A 687 19.84 -28.07 6.54
C SER A 687 19.44 -28.90 7.74
N GLY A 688 18.77 -30.02 7.48
CA GLY A 688 18.44 -30.97 8.51
C GLY A 688 18.46 -32.38 7.95
N SER A 689 18.83 -33.36 8.77
CA SER A 689 18.75 -34.77 8.41
C SER A 689 18.08 -35.56 9.52
N LEU A 690 17.24 -36.51 9.12
CA LEU A 690 16.56 -37.44 10.01
C LEU A 690 16.86 -38.88 9.58
N LYS A 691 17.51 -39.66 10.44
CA LYS A 691 17.68 -41.11 10.26
C LYS A 691 16.88 -41.82 11.35
N ALA A 692 15.76 -42.43 10.94
CA ALA A 692 14.82 -43.09 11.86
C ALA A 692 14.26 -44.42 11.28
N ALA A 693 14.96 -45.02 10.31
CA ALA A 693 14.47 -46.15 9.52
C ALA A 693 14.04 -47.37 10.38
N ASP A 694 14.70 -47.60 11.52
CA ASP A 694 14.41 -48.72 12.43
C ASP A 694 13.87 -48.29 13.80
N PHE A 695 13.38 -47.04 13.95
CA PHE A 695 12.98 -46.49 15.26
C PHE A 695 11.96 -47.38 16.00
N LEU A 696 11.00 -47.97 15.30
CA LEU A 696 9.99 -48.87 15.88
C LEU A 696 10.58 -50.19 16.43
N LYS A 697 11.77 -50.60 15.97
CA LYS A 697 12.44 -51.85 16.38
C LYS A 697 13.57 -51.59 17.37
N THR A 698 14.42 -50.60 17.09
CA THR A 698 15.66 -50.35 17.85
C THR A 698 15.56 -49.15 18.78
N HIS A 699 14.49 -48.35 18.70
CA HIS A 699 14.38 -47.05 19.38
C HIS A 699 15.59 -46.13 19.11
N GLU A 700 16.18 -46.25 17.92
CA GLU A 700 17.29 -45.40 17.48
C GLU A 700 16.80 -44.27 16.60
N LEU A 701 17.27 -43.06 16.91
CA LEU A 701 16.91 -41.84 16.20
C LEU A 701 18.15 -40.94 16.12
N ASP A 702 18.53 -40.53 14.91
CA ASP A 702 19.52 -39.47 14.71
C ASP A 702 18.84 -38.29 13.99
N VAL A 703 18.88 -37.13 14.64
CA VAL A 703 18.45 -35.85 14.08
C VAL A 703 19.64 -34.91 14.09
N GLU A 704 19.94 -34.32 12.94
CA GLU A 704 20.93 -33.26 12.83
C GLU A 704 20.27 -32.05 12.16
N GLY A 705 20.55 -30.86 12.66
CA GLY A 705 19.99 -29.62 12.15
C GLY A 705 21.01 -28.50 12.22
N LYS A 706 21.06 -27.68 11.17
CA LYS A 706 21.95 -26.54 11.04
C LYS A 706 21.17 -25.37 10.48
N ILE A 707 21.22 -24.23 11.15
CA ILE A 707 20.53 -23.00 10.76
C ILE A 707 21.51 -21.83 10.88
N ARG A 708 21.68 -21.07 9.81
CA ARG A 708 22.58 -19.90 9.74
C ARG A 708 21.82 -18.72 9.12
N PRO A 709 21.18 -17.87 9.94
CA PRO A 709 20.58 -16.64 9.47
C PRO A 709 21.57 -15.47 9.54
N SER A 710 21.51 -14.62 8.53
CA SER A 710 22.20 -13.33 8.47
C SER A 710 21.29 -12.27 7.86
N VAL A 711 21.24 -11.10 8.49
CA VAL A 711 20.41 -9.97 8.10
C VAL A 711 21.24 -8.69 8.20
N ALA A 712 21.19 -7.87 7.16
CA ALA A 712 21.78 -6.54 7.14
C ALA A 712 20.73 -5.53 6.69
N ILE A 713 20.60 -4.43 7.44
CA ILE A 713 19.64 -3.35 7.21
C ILE A 713 20.42 -2.04 7.18
N ASP A 714 20.14 -1.20 6.20
CA ASP A 714 20.73 0.13 6.04
C ASP A 714 19.59 1.13 5.85
N ILE A 715 19.45 2.07 6.79
CA ILE A 715 18.46 3.14 6.76
C ILE A 715 19.21 4.46 6.65
N VAL A 716 18.89 5.23 5.62
CA VAL A 716 19.49 6.51 5.31
C VAL A 716 18.41 7.57 5.24
N GLY A 717 18.40 8.50 6.19
CA GLY A 717 17.60 9.72 6.16
C GLY A 717 18.45 10.91 5.71
N THR A 718 17.99 11.69 4.75
CA THR A 718 18.67 12.90 4.27
C THR A 718 17.73 14.08 4.24
N MET A 719 18.21 15.22 4.73
CA MET A 719 17.56 16.53 4.60
C MET A 719 18.57 17.48 3.97
N GLY A 720 18.26 18.04 2.81
CA GLY A 720 19.19 18.95 2.14
C GLY A 720 18.57 19.81 1.07
N VAL A 721 19.31 20.84 0.65
CA VAL A 721 18.97 21.71 -0.48
C VAL A 721 19.76 21.25 -1.70
N ASP A 722 19.06 21.06 -2.83
CA ASP A 722 19.67 20.66 -4.10
C ASP A 722 19.64 21.82 -5.11
N ALA A 723 20.81 22.35 -5.45
CA ALA A 723 21.03 23.38 -6.46
C ALA A 723 21.52 22.79 -7.80
N TYR A 724 21.10 21.56 -8.11
CA TYR A 724 21.41 20.78 -9.32
C TYR A 724 22.88 20.37 -9.45
N TYR A 725 23.81 21.33 -9.56
CA TYR A 725 25.26 21.10 -9.61
C TYR A 725 25.94 21.07 -8.25
N ALA A 726 25.26 21.54 -7.20
CA ALA A 726 25.74 21.50 -5.83
C ALA A 726 24.59 21.10 -4.90
N SER A 727 24.90 20.41 -3.81
CA SER A 727 23.94 20.10 -2.76
C SER A 727 24.58 20.27 -1.39
N THR A 728 23.76 20.62 -0.40
CA THR A 728 24.18 20.73 1.00
C THR A 728 23.08 20.16 1.89
N GLY A 729 23.43 19.50 2.98
CA GLY A 729 22.44 18.87 3.85
C GLY A 729 23.02 18.02 4.95
N ILE A 730 22.12 17.47 5.75
CA ILE A 730 22.39 16.54 6.83
C ILE A 730 21.98 15.14 6.37
N LYS A 731 22.81 14.15 6.69
CA LYS A 731 22.54 12.74 6.44
C LYS A 731 22.65 11.98 7.75
N LEU A 732 21.57 11.32 8.15
CA LEU A 732 21.56 10.33 9.21
C LEU A 732 21.60 8.95 8.56
N ARG A 733 22.47 8.09 9.08
CA ARG A 733 22.60 6.72 8.61
C ARG A 733 22.59 5.79 9.81
N THR A 734 21.76 4.76 9.75
CA THR A 734 21.63 3.72 10.76
C THR A 734 21.79 2.37 10.08
N ASN A 735 22.78 1.59 10.53
CA ASN A 735 23.09 0.29 9.96
C ASN A 735 22.83 -0.76 11.01
N MET A 736 21.91 -1.69 10.78
CA MET A 736 21.67 -2.80 11.70
C MET A 736 22.14 -4.10 11.07
N TYR A 737 22.93 -4.87 11.81
CA TYR A 737 23.42 -6.16 11.37
C TYR A 737 23.17 -7.25 12.40
N SER A 738 22.80 -8.44 11.93
CA SER A 738 22.63 -9.64 12.72
C SER A 738 23.16 -10.86 11.98
N SER A 739 23.95 -11.69 12.64
CA SER A 739 24.52 -12.91 12.07
C SER A 739 24.70 -13.96 13.16
N SER A 740 24.04 -15.10 12.98
CA SER A 740 24.11 -16.21 13.92
C SER A 740 24.24 -17.54 13.18
N ALA A 741 24.58 -18.58 13.92
CA ALA A 741 24.64 -19.94 13.43
C ALA A 741 24.37 -20.89 14.60
N VAL A 742 23.47 -21.85 14.41
CA VAL A 742 23.14 -22.88 15.39
C VAL A 742 23.20 -24.22 14.70
N GLU A 743 23.95 -25.15 15.28
CA GLU A 743 24.04 -26.54 14.88
C GLU A 743 23.61 -27.42 16.05
N GLY A 744 22.64 -28.30 15.83
CA GLY A 744 22.08 -29.18 16.85
C GLY A 744 22.11 -30.62 16.35
N GLN A 745 22.54 -31.54 17.22
CA GLN A 745 22.53 -32.97 16.95
C GLN A 745 21.90 -33.72 18.12
N LEU A 746 20.82 -34.45 17.85
CA LEU A 746 20.15 -35.34 18.80
C LEU A 746 20.37 -36.79 18.36
N LYS A 747 20.95 -37.59 19.25
CA LYS A 747 21.11 -39.04 19.08
C LYS A 747 20.39 -39.77 20.20
N VAL A 748 19.44 -40.62 19.84
CA VAL A 748 18.76 -41.55 20.76
C VAL A 748 19.23 -42.96 20.43
N ARG A 749 19.64 -43.71 21.45
CA ARG A 749 20.04 -45.12 21.35
C ARG A 749 19.29 -45.93 22.40
N GLY A 750 18.23 -46.61 22.00
CA GLY A 750 17.37 -47.37 22.91
C GLY A 750 16.59 -46.47 23.89
N THR A 751 16.18 -47.01 25.03
CA THR A 751 15.41 -46.27 26.07
C THR A 751 16.28 -45.59 27.13
N LYS A 752 17.61 -45.76 27.06
CA LYS A 752 18.53 -45.37 28.15
C LYS A 752 19.50 -44.25 27.80
N LEU A 753 19.76 -44.00 26.52
CA LEU A 753 20.79 -43.04 26.10
C LEU A 753 20.21 -42.02 25.12
N VAL A 754 20.22 -40.76 25.56
CA VAL A 754 19.90 -39.58 24.76
C VAL A 754 21.09 -38.64 24.85
N SER A 755 21.68 -38.32 23.71
CA SER A 755 22.76 -37.35 23.58
C SER A 755 22.26 -36.17 22.76
N LEU A 756 22.30 -34.98 23.36
CA LEU A 756 21.98 -33.73 22.69
C LEU A 756 23.25 -32.89 22.67
N ASN A 757 23.73 -32.57 21.49
CA ASN A 757 24.87 -31.70 21.28
C ASN A 757 24.41 -30.42 20.58
N PHE A 758 24.81 -29.27 21.11
CA PHE A 758 24.55 -27.97 20.51
C PHE A 758 25.87 -27.25 20.29
N ASN A 759 26.14 -26.91 19.03
CA ASN A 759 27.31 -26.19 18.61
C ASN A 759 26.91 -24.80 18.11
N LEU A 760 27.69 -23.80 18.52
CA LEU A 760 27.66 -22.46 17.97
C LEU A 760 28.93 -22.30 17.11
N PRO A 761 28.88 -22.63 15.81
CA PRO A 761 30.08 -22.77 14.98
C PRO A 761 30.75 -21.44 14.60
N LYS A 762 30.19 -20.30 15.04
CA LYS A 762 30.76 -18.96 14.83
C LYS A 762 31.37 -18.46 16.13
N ASP A 763 32.63 -18.04 16.07
CA ASP A 763 33.36 -17.47 17.21
C ASP A 763 32.76 -16.13 17.69
N LYS A 764 32.07 -15.41 16.80
CA LYS A 764 31.36 -14.16 17.09
C LYS A 764 29.92 -14.24 16.57
N ILE A 765 28.95 -14.06 17.47
CA ILE A 765 27.53 -13.91 17.14
C ILE A 765 27.14 -12.45 17.36
N GLU A 766 26.76 -11.77 16.30
CA GLU A 766 26.23 -10.40 16.39
C GLU A 766 24.71 -10.50 16.39
N ILE A 767 24.07 -10.26 17.55
CA ILE A 767 22.61 -10.36 17.68
C ILE A 767 21.97 -9.10 17.09
N ILE A 768 22.42 -7.92 17.52
CA ILE A 768 22.12 -6.61 16.92
C ILE A 768 23.36 -5.74 17.11
N ASN A 769 23.88 -5.18 16.01
CA ASN A 769 24.92 -4.15 16.01
C ASN A 769 24.38 -2.96 15.20
N ALA A 770 24.37 -1.75 15.79
CA ALA A 770 23.63 -0.59 15.28
C ALA A 770 24.49 0.68 15.19
#